data_AF-A0A958HKB4-F1
#
_entry.id   AF-A0A958HKB4-F1
#
_cell.length_a   1.000
_cell.length_b   1.000
_cell.length_c   1.000
_cell.angle_alpha   90.00
_cell.angle_beta   90.00
_cell.angle_gamma   90.00
#
_symmetry.space_group_name_H-M   'P 1'
#
loop_
_entity.id
_entity.type
_entity.pdbx_description
1 polymer ?
#
loop_
_entity_poly.entity_id
_entity_poly.type
_entity_poly.pdbx_seq_one_letter_code
_entity_poly.pdbx_strand_id
1 'polypeptide(L)'
;MRIASSLGSWISWAGILGLVLLLSFGALAGTAVKAGPQAPSVASPVSGAWTAGFNQPGFDNGVTAVVEDVSGDLYVGGAFTHAFGVAANRIAKWDGNHWLPLGAGVDGWVQDMVVDANGDLIAGGYFVQAGGVTVNYVARWDGHHWSGLGSGMNDWVEALALDNAGNLYAAGKFTMAGGVTANRVARWNGSQWSALGSGLNGITRDLAVDSTGRLVAAGFFTEAGGVSANRIARWNGSQWAALGSGMDLGIISVALDAQDRVYAGGFFNTAGGAAANRIARWNGSSWAALGSGVNNTVYAVAVDPGGSVYAGGDFSTAGGVAANHIARWDGSHWTALSSGVDDRILDLISGAPGTLIAAGGFEVAGGTPTGQLALWQAGQWHALDGGNGMRRGPIRSFAMNADGDIYAGGSFSHAGWTQSPLAARWNSTAMSWRAVGGGVSDALSSWVDAVAVDSNGILYAAGRFDTAGGREALNVATWNGSEWSDLNVGTDGDVHALAVDSQNRLYAGGEFTRAGGYGGEEQIAMWDGTRWYALGDGLAGWEGPYALAVDGADNLYAGGSFLEAGGAQARHLAKWDGAHWTEVGGGLGGYVHALIFNDAGHLIVGGDFTRAGRLPANNIAVWNGSSWSTLGTGLNGQVSALARDYEGNLYAAGEFTTAGGQPANHVAMWDGAAWHALGAGTDDAVEALIVDSQGDLLVGGWFYKAGGNPSTYVAKWSSVSPLPTATPTPTPRPTPTLTPTPASDRIPVWMPLIVKQ
;
A
#
# COMPACT_ATOMS: atom_id res chain seq x y z
N MET A 1 -51.88 -12.98 -74.55
CA MET A 1 -53.32 -12.60 -74.49
C MET A 1 -53.60 -12.15 -73.07
N ARG A 2 -54.03 -10.92 -72.73
CA ARG A 2 -54.36 -9.65 -73.43
C ARG A 2 -53.59 -8.54 -72.65
N ILE A 3 -52.93 -7.50 -73.20
CA ILE A 3 -53.43 -6.28 -73.90
C ILE A 3 -54.52 -5.54 -73.07
N ALA A 4 -54.53 -4.23 -72.76
CA ALA A 4 -53.60 -3.05 -72.83
C ALA A 4 -54.34 -1.78 -72.29
N SER A 5 -53.81 -0.56 -72.08
CA SER A 5 -52.50 -0.02 -71.59
C SER A 5 -52.50 1.54 -71.52
N SER A 6 -52.14 2.20 -70.41
CA SER A 6 -51.84 3.68 -70.37
C SER A 6 -51.06 4.06 -69.09
N LEU A 7 -49.83 4.64 -69.10
CA LEU A 7 -49.26 5.88 -69.70
C LEU A 7 -49.62 7.15 -68.89
N GLY A 8 -48.70 8.08 -68.54
CA GLY A 8 -47.25 8.25 -68.79
C GLY A 8 -46.59 9.26 -67.80
N SER A 9 -45.26 9.37 -67.59
CA SER A 9 -44.17 10.02 -68.39
C SER A 9 -44.26 11.57 -68.42
N TRP A 10 -43.27 12.43 -68.07
CA TRP A 10 -41.90 12.74 -68.62
C TRP A 10 -41.12 13.65 -67.59
N ILE A 11 -39.79 13.52 -67.31
CA ILE A 11 -38.56 14.15 -67.93
C ILE A 11 -38.43 15.70 -67.66
N SER A 12 -37.29 16.40 -67.41
CA SER A 12 -35.83 16.30 -67.78
C SER A 12 -34.80 17.09 -66.90
N TRP A 13 -33.58 16.53 -66.73
CA TRP A 13 -32.18 17.06 -66.89
C TRP A 13 -31.63 18.47 -66.45
N ALA A 14 -30.44 18.40 -65.79
CA ALA A 14 -29.20 19.24 -65.85
C ALA A 14 -29.22 20.78 -65.58
N GLY A 15 -28.16 21.44 -65.06
CA GLY A 15 -26.82 21.04 -64.55
C GLY A 15 -25.86 22.24 -64.30
N ILE A 16 -24.58 21.99 -63.96
CA ILE A 16 -23.36 22.86 -64.07
C ILE A 16 -22.92 23.81 -62.90
N LEU A 17 -21.67 23.56 -62.43
CA LEU A 17 -20.57 24.36 -61.78
C LEU A 17 -20.78 25.61 -60.87
N GLY A 18 -19.97 25.71 -59.80
CA GLY A 18 -19.17 26.94 -59.53
C GLY A 18 -18.87 27.40 -58.07
N LEU A 19 -17.65 27.15 -57.57
CA LEU A 19 -16.81 27.87 -56.56
C LEU A 19 -17.38 28.56 -55.27
N VAL A 20 -16.87 28.08 -54.12
CA VAL A 20 -16.13 28.79 -53.02
C VAL A 20 -16.59 30.19 -52.52
N LEU A 21 -16.98 30.29 -51.22
CA LEU A 21 -16.23 31.01 -50.15
C LEU A 21 -16.82 30.79 -48.73
N LEU A 22 -16.06 31.09 -47.67
CA LEU A 22 -16.45 30.97 -46.25
C LEU A 22 -17.33 32.14 -45.76
N LEU A 23 -18.25 31.89 -44.80
CA LEU A 23 -18.18 32.41 -43.41
C LEU A 23 -19.44 32.16 -42.55
N SER A 24 -19.18 32.01 -41.24
CA SER A 24 -20.04 32.37 -40.08
C SER A 24 -21.19 31.45 -39.61
N PHE A 25 -21.48 31.61 -38.30
CA PHE A 25 -22.31 30.74 -37.46
C PHE A 25 -23.83 30.92 -37.68
N GLY A 26 -24.59 29.86 -37.44
CA GLY A 26 -26.04 29.91 -37.29
C GLY A 26 -26.62 28.58 -36.82
N ALA A 27 -26.83 28.41 -35.52
CA ALA A 27 -27.50 27.23 -34.96
C ALA A 27 -29.03 27.38 -35.10
N LEU A 28 -29.74 26.32 -35.50
CA LEU A 28 -31.17 26.12 -35.19
C LEU A 28 -31.63 24.68 -35.48
N ALA A 29 -32.26 24.08 -34.45
CA ALA A 29 -33.22 22.97 -34.47
C ALA A 29 -33.01 21.79 -35.46
N GLY A 30 -32.47 20.67 -34.95
CA GLY A 30 -32.52 19.38 -35.65
C GLY A 30 -33.90 18.72 -35.59
N THR A 31 -34.37 18.19 -36.71
CA THR A 31 -35.55 17.31 -36.78
C THR A 31 -35.16 15.85 -36.48
N ALA A 32 -35.87 15.19 -35.56
CA ALA A 32 -35.54 13.85 -35.10
C ALA A 32 -35.66 12.79 -36.21
N VAL A 33 -34.58 12.01 -36.41
CA VAL A 33 -34.61 10.77 -37.19
C VAL A 33 -34.83 9.60 -36.23
N LYS A 34 -35.83 8.77 -36.52
CA LYS A 34 -36.22 7.62 -35.70
C LYS A 34 -35.21 6.48 -35.90
N ALA A 35 -34.32 6.28 -34.93
CA ALA A 35 -33.39 5.15 -34.92
C ALA A 35 -34.16 3.81 -34.81
N GLY A 36 -33.69 2.79 -35.52
CA GLY A 36 -34.11 1.41 -35.30
C GLY A 36 -33.60 0.87 -33.95
N PRO A 37 -34.04 -0.31 -33.51
CA PRO A 37 -33.59 -0.88 -32.24
C PRO A 37 -32.07 -1.07 -32.27
N GLN A 38 -31.36 -0.37 -31.38
CA GLN A 38 -29.95 -0.65 -31.16
C GLN A 38 -29.78 -2.06 -30.59
N ALA A 39 -28.65 -2.68 -30.90
CA ALA A 39 -28.17 -3.83 -30.13
C ALA A 39 -28.12 -3.45 -28.63
N PRO A 40 -28.32 -4.40 -27.70
CA PRO A 40 -28.24 -4.10 -26.27
C PRO A 40 -26.94 -3.37 -25.97
N SER A 41 -27.07 -2.20 -25.35
CA SER A 41 -25.94 -1.36 -24.99
C SER A 41 -24.98 -2.14 -24.11
N VAL A 42 -23.68 -2.02 -24.39
CA VAL A 42 -22.62 -2.48 -23.49
C VAL A 42 -22.93 -1.91 -22.12
N ALA A 43 -23.09 -2.76 -21.11
CA ALA A 43 -23.22 -2.31 -19.74
C ALA A 43 -21.96 -1.52 -19.39
N SER A 44 -22.12 -0.26 -18.95
CA SER A 44 -20.99 0.54 -18.51
C SER A 44 -20.26 -0.19 -17.38
N PRO A 45 -18.92 -0.30 -17.39
CA PRO A 45 -18.21 -0.81 -16.24
C PRO A 45 -18.55 0.05 -15.02
N VAL A 46 -18.71 -0.60 -13.86
CA VAL A 46 -18.91 0.11 -12.58
C VAL A 46 -17.76 1.10 -12.40
N SER A 47 -18.07 2.35 -12.07
CA SER A 47 -17.04 3.36 -11.80
C SER A 47 -16.35 3.01 -10.48
N GLY A 48 -15.24 2.30 -10.57
CA GLY A 48 -14.43 1.85 -9.46
C GLY A 48 -13.02 1.47 -9.91
N ALA A 49 -12.11 1.29 -8.95
CA ALA A 49 -10.74 0.89 -9.20
C ALA A 49 -10.21 -0.02 -8.09
N TRP A 50 -9.39 -1.00 -8.49
CA TRP A 50 -8.54 -1.73 -7.55
C TRP A 50 -7.46 -0.79 -7.04
N THR A 51 -7.28 -0.75 -5.72
CA THR A 51 -6.20 0.00 -5.06
C THR A 51 -4.87 -0.65 -5.43
N ALA A 52 -4.15 -0.07 -6.39
CA ALA A 52 -2.83 -0.56 -6.78
C ALA A 52 -1.88 -0.52 -5.56
N GLY A 53 -1.12 -1.59 -5.35
CA GLY A 53 -0.17 -1.66 -4.23
C GLY A 53 -0.80 -1.89 -2.85
N PHE A 54 -2.12 -2.12 -2.75
CA PHE A 54 -2.72 -2.65 -1.52
C PHE A 54 -2.06 -4.01 -1.23
N ASN A 55 -1.23 -4.08 -0.17
CA ASN A 55 -0.26 -5.17 0.08
C ASN A 55 0.98 -5.20 -0.85
N GLN A 56 1.72 -4.10 -1.01
CA GLN A 56 3.15 -4.15 -1.38
C GLN A 56 4.06 -3.78 -0.21
N PRO A 57 4.97 -4.68 0.24
CA PRO A 57 5.99 -4.36 1.21
C PRO A 57 7.15 -3.58 0.57
N GLY A 58 7.59 -2.49 1.19
CA GLY A 58 8.82 -1.79 0.79
C GLY A 58 8.70 -0.96 -0.49
N PHE A 59 9.86 -0.53 -0.99
CA PHE A 59 9.99 0.06 -2.31
C PHE A 59 10.08 -1.03 -3.40
N ASP A 60 9.54 -0.77 -4.58
CA ASP A 60 9.56 -1.73 -5.70
C ASP A 60 10.91 -1.78 -6.46
N ASN A 61 11.87 -0.92 -6.10
CA ASN A 61 13.24 -0.89 -6.64
C ASN A 61 14.16 -0.03 -5.77
N GLY A 62 15.47 -0.32 -5.79
CA GLY A 62 16.44 0.18 -4.81
C GLY A 62 16.40 1.68 -4.51
N VAL A 63 16.55 1.98 -3.22
CA VAL A 63 16.69 3.33 -2.68
C VAL A 63 18.15 3.76 -2.72
N THR A 64 18.41 4.98 -3.20
CA THR A 64 19.76 5.53 -3.41
C THR A 64 20.06 6.75 -2.54
N ALA A 65 19.05 7.44 -2.02
CA ALA A 65 19.21 8.61 -1.16
C ALA A 65 18.10 8.71 -0.11
N VAL A 66 18.44 9.12 1.11
CA VAL A 66 17.51 9.41 2.20
C VAL A 66 17.94 10.66 2.97
N VAL A 67 16.98 11.54 3.29
CA VAL A 67 17.24 12.74 4.10
C VAL A 67 16.07 12.99 5.06
N GLU A 68 16.38 13.48 6.26
CA GLU A 68 15.40 13.88 7.28
C GLU A 68 15.30 15.41 7.33
N ASP A 69 14.09 15.97 7.41
CA ASP A 69 13.91 17.41 7.67
C ASP A 69 13.81 17.75 9.17
N VAL A 70 13.78 19.05 9.48
CA VAL A 70 13.74 19.55 10.87
C VAL A 70 12.46 19.19 11.64
N SER A 71 11.43 18.66 10.96
CA SER A 71 10.18 18.17 11.55
C SER A 71 10.26 16.68 11.91
N GLY A 72 11.25 15.96 11.40
CA GLY A 72 11.36 14.50 11.46
C GLY A 72 10.72 13.78 10.27
N ASP A 73 10.32 14.50 9.21
CA ASP A 73 9.83 13.86 8.00
C ASP A 73 11.00 13.33 7.16
N LEU A 74 10.88 12.11 6.64
CA LEU A 74 11.90 11.49 5.79
C LEU A 74 11.54 11.65 4.31
N TYR A 75 12.49 12.09 3.49
CA TYR A 75 12.39 12.05 2.04
C TYR A 75 13.29 10.95 1.52
N VAL A 76 12.78 10.17 0.57
CA VAL A 76 13.45 9.00 0.01
C VAL A 76 13.47 9.09 -1.51
N GLY A 77 14.64 8.89 -2.10
CA GLY A 77 14.92 8.98 -3.53
C GLY A 77 15.54 7.69 -4.06
N GLY A 78 15.17 7.29 -5.27
CA GLY A 78 15.55 5.96 -5.75
C GLY A 78 15.31 5.70 -7.23
N ALA A 79 15.32 4.41 -7.57
CA ALA A 79 14.89 3.89 -8.87
C ALA A 79 13.42 3.39 -8.86
N PHE A 80 12.74 3.45 -7.70
CA PHE A 80 11.37 2.96 -7.48
C PHE A 80 10.29 3.72 -8.24
N THR A 81 9.14 3.06 -8.41
CA THR A 81 7.86 3.64 -8.84
C THR A 81 6.76 3.51 -7.78
N HIS A 82 6.98 2.71 -6.73
CA HIS A 82 6.10 2.61 -5.56
C HIS A 82 6.91 2.64 -4.26
N ALA A 83 6.34 3.28 -3.25
CA ALA A 83 6.82 3.30 -1.87
C ALA A 83 5.73 2.69 -0.98
N PHE A 84 5.91 1.45 -0.52
CA PHE A 84 5.00 0.73 0.37
C PHE A 84 3.54 0.72 -0.13
N GLY A 85 3.38 0.43 -1.42
CA GLY A 85 2.10 0.45 -2.13
C GLY A 85 1.66 1.80 -2.67
N VAL A 86 2.23 2.91 -2.21
CA VAL A 86 1.91 4.26 -2.70
C VAL A 86 2.65 4.51 -4.01
N ALA A 87 1.92 4.80 -5.09
CA ALA A 87 2.50 5.16 -6.38
C ALA A 87 3.28 6.49 -6.28
N ALA A 88 4.60 6.40 -6.30
CA ALA A 88 5.53 7.49 -6.07
C ALA A 88 6.74 7.35 -7.00
N ASN A 89 6.78 8.17 -8.06
CA ASN A 89 7.82 8.03 -9.10
C ASN A 89 9.17 8.54 -8.60
N ARG A 90 10.00 7.61 -8.09
CA ARG A 90 11.42 7.77 -7.73
C ARG A 90 11.72 8.71 -6.57
N ILE A 91 10.68 9.29 -5.98
CA ILE A 91 10.78 10.19 -4.84
C ILE A 91 9.48 10.15 -4.01
N ALA A 92 9.63 9.99 -2.70
CA ALA A 92 8.53 9.87 -1.74
C ALA A 92 8.88 10.58 -0.43
N LYS A 93 7.85 10.94 0.34
CA LYS A 93 7.95 11.49 1.70
C LYS A 93 7.28 10.54 2.69
N TRP A 94 7.85 10.36 3.87
CA TRP A 94 7.23 9.75 5.04
C TRP A 94 6.95 10.84 6.09
N ASP A 95 5.70 11.01 6.49
CA ASP A 95 5.23 12.05 7.44
C ASP A 95 5.21 11.58 8.92
N GLY A 96 5.95 10.52 9.22
CA GLY A 96 5.86 9.79 10.49
C GLY A 96 4.76 8.72 10.54
N ASN A 97 3.79 8.73 9.62
CA ASN A 97 2.64 7.81 9.61
C ASN A 97 2.30 7.23 8.23
N HIS A 98 2.59 7.95 7.13
CA HIS A 98 2.20 7.60 5.77
C HIS A 98 3.29 7.94 4.75
N TRP A 99 3.39 7.11 3.70
CA TRP A 99 4.12 7.44 2.49
C TRP A 99 3.27 8.33 1.57
N LEU A 100 3.89 9.39 1.04
CA LEU A 100 3.25 10.42 0.23
C LEU A 100 4.06 10.68 -1.04
N PRO A 101 3.43 10.78 -2.23
CA PRO A 101 4.12 11.15 -3.45
C PRO A 101 4.34 12.67 -3.52
N LEU A 102 5.50 13.11 -4.02
CA LEU A 102 5.77 14.53 -4.27
C LEU A 102 5.23 14.92 -5.65
N GLY A 103 3.92 15.15 -5.73
CA GLY A 103 3.21 15.40 -6.98
C GLY A 103 3.34 14.20 -7.94
N ALA A 104 3.72 14.45 -9.19
CA ALA A 104 3.96 13.37 -10.17
C ALA A 104 5.33 12.66 -10.02
N GLY A 105 6.19 13.10 -9.09
CA GLY A 105 7.57 12.64 -8.93
C GLY A 105 8.50 13.09 -10.06
N VAL A 106 9.55 12.30 -10.33
CA VAL A 106 10.61 12.61 -11.32
C VAL A 106 10.79 11.51 -12.38
N ASP A 107 11.24 11.88 -13.57
CA ASP A 107 11.30 10.97 -14.74
C ASP A 107 12.55 10.06 -14.80
N GLY A 108 13.51 10.23 -13.90
CA GLY A 108 14.73 9.43 -13.80
C GLY A 108 15.28 9.37 -12.37
N TRP A 109 16.35 8.60 -12.13
CA TRP A 109 16.80 8.27 -10.77
C TRP A 109 17.21 9.49 -9.96
N VAL A 110 16.81 9.55 -8.69
CA VAL A 110 17.36 10.49 -7.72
C VAL A 110 18.66 9.90 -7.17
N GLN A 111 19.77 10.62 -7.26
CA GLN A 111 21.07 10.17 -6.76
C GLN A 111 21.37 10.70 -5.37
N ASP A 112 20.91 11.92 -5.05
CA ASP A 112 21.15 12.58 -3.77
C ASP A 112 20.08 13.64 -3.49
N MET A 113 19.88 13.97 -2.22
CA MET A 113 18.89 14.94 -1.74
C MET A 113 19.38 15.71 -0.50
N VAL A 114 19.02 16.98 -0.42
CA VAL A 114 19.23 17.82 0.77
C VAL A 114 17.97 18.63 1.05
N VAL A 115 17.68 18.89 2.33
CA VAL A 115 16.59 19.80 2.74
C VAL A 115 17.20 21.11 3.24
N ASP A 116 16.68 22.24 2.78
CA ASP A 116 17.15 23.56 3.19
C ASP A 116 16.47 24.06 4.49
N ALA A 117 16.94 25.21 5.00
CA ALA A 117 16.43 25.79 6.24
C ALA A 117 14.98 26.29 6.18
N ASN A 118 14.36 26.32 4.99
CA ASN A 118 12.94 26.63 4.79
C ASN A 118 12.07 25.35 4.79
N GLY A 119 12.68 24.17 4.78
CA GLY A 119 12.01 22.89 4.54
C GLY A 119 11.88 22.53 3.05
N ASP A 120 12.55 23.26 2.15
CA ASP A 120 12.54 22.92 0.73
C ASP A 120 13.43 21.72 0.45
N LEU A 121 12.89 20.68 -0.19
CA LEU A 121 13.67 19.54 -0.64
C LEU A 121 14.34 19.86 -1.98
N ILE A 122 15.66 19.72 -2.04
CA ILE A 122 16.43 19.73 -3.28
C ILE A 122 16.81 18.31 -3.66
N ALA A 123 16.42 17.87 -4.84
CA ALA A 123 16.81 16.58 -5.41
C ALA A 123 17.81 16.77 -6.56
N GLY A 124 18.79 15.87 -6.67
CA GLY A 124 19.75 15.79 -7.78
C GLY A 124 19.80 14.36 -8.34
N GLY A 125 20.00 14.21 -9.64
CA GLY A 125 20.06 12.87 -10.23
C GLY A 125 20.05 12.80 -11.75
N TYR A 126 19.60 11.66 -12.29
CA TYR A 126 19.49 11.33 -13.72
C TYR A 126 18.07 11.60 -14.28
N PHE A 127 17.43 12.69 -13.84
CA PHE A 127 16.10 13.12 -14.31
C PHE A 127 16.18 14.45 -15.06
N VAL A 128 15.25 14.70 -15.98
CA VAL A 128 15.12 15.99 -16.69
C VAL A 128 13.78 16.68 -16.44
N GLN A 129 12.74 15.95 -16.03
CA GLN A 129 11.46 16.48 -15.56
C GLN A 129 11.23 16.17 -14.07
N ALA A 130 10.60 17.11 -13.37
CA ALA A 130 10.02 16.93 -12.05
C ALA A 130 8.63 17.56 -12.02
N GLY A 131 7.59 16.84 -11.60
CA GLY A 131 6.22 17.37 -11.57
C GLY A 131 5.67 17.84 -12.93
N GLY A 132 6.27 17.41 -14.05
CA GLY A 132 5.93 17.87 -15.40
C GLY A 132 6.60 19.18 -15.85
N VAL A 133 7.48 19.79 -15.03
CA VAL A 133 8.35 20.90 -15.45
C VAL A 133 9.77 20.42 -15.72
N THR A 134 10.42 21.06 -16.70
CA THR A 134 11.81 20.77 -17.07
C THR A 134 12.76 21.41 -16.07
N VAL A 135 13.59 20.59 -15.44
CA VAL A 135 14.46 20.97 -14.31
C VAL A 135 15.94 20.67 -14.57
N ASN A 136 16.24 19.75 -15.50
CA ASN A 136 17.59 19.36 -15.92
C ASN A 136 18.51 18.97 -14.73
N TYR A 137 18.31 17.75 -14.20
CA TYR A 137 19.15 17.05 -13.24
C TYR A 137 19.23 17.64 -11.82
N VAL A 138 18.58 18.77 -11.55
CA VAL A 138 18.43 19.34 -10.19
C VAL A 138 17.10 20.07 -10.05
N ALA A 139 16.33 19.76 -9.00
CA ALA A 139 15.00 20.30 -8.77
C ALA A 139 14.77 20.67 -7.29
N ARG A 140 13.93 21.67 -7.06
CA ARG A 140 13.44 22.10 -5.74
C ARG A 140 11.95 21.81 -5.62
N TRP A 141 11.55 21.19 -4.53
CA TRP A 141 10.17 21.00 -4.08
C TRP A 141 9.88 21.93 -2.90
N ASP A 142 8.86 22.77 -3.01
CA ASP A 142 8.49 23.78 -2.01
C ASP A 142 7.38 23.32 -1.03
N GLY A 143 7.17 22.01 -0.92
CA GLY A 143 6.04 21.41 -0.21
C GLY A 143 4.81 21.18 -1.11
N HIS A 144 4.70 21.87 -2.25
CA HIS A 144 3.53 21.78 -3.14
C HIS A 144 3.86 21.63 -4.63
N HIS A 145 4.97 22.20 -5.11
CA HIS A 145 5.33 22.24 -6.52
C HIS A 145 6.82 21.98 -6.75
N TRP A 146 7.11 21.32 -7.86
CA TRP A 146 8.47 21.19 -8.38
C TRP A 146 8.89 22.42 -9.18
N SER A 147 10.16 22.80 -9.06
CA SER A 147 10.77 23.94 -9.74
C SER A 147 12.23 23.66 -10.09
N GLY A 148 12.72 24.24 -11.19
CA GLY A 148 14.13 24.12 -11.60
C GLY A 148 15.01 25.21 -10.99
N LEU A 149 16.27 24.89 -10.69
CA LEU A 149 17.25 25.86 -10.20
C LEU A 149 17.93 26.54 -11.40
N GLY A 150 17.37 27.65 -11.86
CA GLY A 150 17.79 28.31 -13.10
C GLY A 150 17.50 27.42 -14.31
N SER A 151 18.49 27.21 -15.20
CA SER A 151 18.37 26.26 -16.31
C SER A 151 18.84 24.83 -15.98
N GLY A 152 19.17 24.55 -14.72
CA GLY A 152 19.75 23.27 -14.27
C GLY A 152 21.13 22.96 -14.87
N MET A 153 21.44 21.67 -15.02
CA MET A 153 22.74 21.15 -15.46
C MET A 153 22.70 20.60 -16.89
N ASN A 154 23.86 20.39 -17.53
CA ASN A 154 23.95 19.76 -18.86
C ASN A 154 24.24 18.25 -18.84
N ASP A 155 24.45 17.67 -17.67
CA ASP A 155 24.62 16.23 -17.41
C ASP A 155 24.27 15.99 -15.92
N TRP A 156 24.22 14.74 -15.48
CA TRP A 156 23.60 14.42 -14.20
C TRP A 156 24.37 14.86 -12.96
N VAL A 157 23.62 15.12 -11.90
CA VAL A 157 24.11 15.37 -10.54
C VAL A 157 24.26 14.02 -9.84
N GLU A 158 25.37 13.85 -9.11
CA GLU A 158 25.68 12.68 -8.29
C GLU A 158 25.61 13.02 -6.79
N ALA A 159 25.86 14.28 -6.41
CA ALA A 159 25.86 14.74 -5.02
C ALA A 159 25.45 16.21 -4.86
N LEU A 160 24.88 16.52 -3.69
CA LEU A 160 24.40 17.81 -3.22
C LEU A 160 24.90 18.06 -1.80
N ALA A 161 25.19 19.32 -1.46
CA ALA A 161 25.48 19.71 -0.08
C ALA A 161 25.05 21.15 0.17
N LEU A 162 24.67 21.48 1.40
CA LEU A 162 24.36 22.86 1.83
C LEU A 162 25.44 23.39 2.77
N ASP A 163 25.78 24.67 2.66
CA ASP A 163 26.52 25.38 3.71
C ASP A 163 25.59 26.07 4.71
N ASN A 164 26.15 26.46 5.86
CA ASN A 164 25.45 27.18 6.95
C ASN A 164 24.83 28.52 6.53
N ALA A 165 25.08 29.01 5.32
CA ALA A 165 24.49 30.21 4.75
C ALA A 165 23.44 29.88 3.65
N GLY A 166 22.99 28.63 3.55
CA GLY A 166 21.96 28.18 2.62
C GLY A 166 22.42 28.07 1.17
N ASN A 167 23.72 28.07 0.88
CA ASN A 167 24.21 27.91 -0.48
C ASN A 167 24.32 26.42 -0.80
N LEU A 168 23.69 26.02 -1.89
CA LEU A 168 23.70 24.67 -2.40
C LEU A 168 24.94 24.46 -3.28
N TYR A 169 25.67 23.39 -3.04
CA TYR A 169 26.71 22.88 -3.90
C TYR A 169 26.17 21.66 -4.62
N ALA A 170 26.35 21.59 -5.93
CA ALA A 170 26.02 20.42 -6.72
C ALA A 170 27.30 19.88 -7.37
N ALA A 171 27.41 18.56 -7.47
CA ALA A 171 28.53 17.89 -8.11
C ALA A 171 28.05 16.64 -8.88
N GLY A 172 28.81 16.22 -9.88
CA GLY A 172 28.39 15.10 -10.73
C GLY A 172 29.19 14.99 -12.03
N LYS A 173 28.50 14.79 -13.15
CA LYS A 173 29.10 14.64 -14.49
C LYS A 173 29.06 15.89 -15.37
N PHE A 174 28.30 16.90 -14.96
CA PHE A 174 28.10 18.13 -15.73
C PHE A 174 29.38 18.94 -15.97
N THR A 175 29.32 19.77 -17.01
CA THR A 175 30.33 20.78 -17.38
C THR A 175 29.73 22.18 -17.50
N MET A 176 28.40 22.30 -17.42
CA MET A 176 27.67 23.56 -17.35
C MET A 176 26.59 23.49 -16.26
N ALA A 177 26.43 24.60 -15.54
CA ALA A 177 25.39 24.80 -14.52
C ALA A 177 24.77 26.17 -14.74
N GLY A 178 23.44 26.28 -14.89
CA GLY A 178 22.76 27.57 -15.09
C GLY A 178 23.25 28.39 -16.30
N GLY A 179 23.83 27.73 -17.31
CA GLY A 179 24.45 28.38 -18.47
C GLY A 179 25.91 28.82 -18.28
N VAL A 180 26.49 28.76 -17.07
CA VAL A 180 27.92 29.01 -16.84
C VAL A 180 28.73 27.72 -16.96
N THR A 181 29.96 27.81 -17.46
CA THR A 181 30.91 26.68 -17.48
C THR A 181 31.35 26.36 -16.06
N ALA A 182 30.94 25.19 -15.55
CA ALA A 182 31.24 24.72 -14.21
C ALA A 182 31.58 23.23 -14.30
N ASN A 183 32.88 22.90 -14.26
CA ASN A 183 33.31 21.52 -14.44
C ASN A 183 33.10 20.73 -13.15
N ARG A 184 32.08 19.86 -13.14
CA ARG A 184 31.87 18.78 -12.16
C ARG A 184 31.55 19.21 -10.72
N VAL A 185 31.50 20.52 -10.48
CA VAL A 185 31.09 21.15 -9.22
C VAL A 185 30.63 22.60 -9.48
N ALA A 186 29.51 23.00 -8.88
CA ALA A 186 28.93 24.34 -8.98
C ALA A 186 28.27 24.74 -7.65
N ARG A 187 28.12 26.05 -7.42
CA ARG A 187 27.46 26.63 -6.25
C ARG A 187 26.25 27.46 -6.68
N TRP A 188 25.11 27.25 -6.05
CA TRP A 188 23.90 28.06 -6.16
C TRP A 188 23.77 28.97 -4.94
N ASN A 189 23.56 30.26 -5.18
CA ASN A 189 23.46 31.29 -4.13
C ASN A 189 22.02 31.69 -3.78
N GLY A 190 21.03 30.84 -4.11
CA GLY A 190 19.60 31.17 -4.07
C GLY A 190 19.04 31.79 -5.36
N SER A 191 19.89 32.24 -6.29
CA SER A 191 19.45 32.91 -7.53
C SER A 191 20.23 32.56 -8.81
N GLN A 192 21.51 32.19 -8.68
CA GLN A 192 22.42 31.94 -9.80
C GLN A 192 23.44 30.85 -9.46
N TRP A 193 23.82 30.07 -10.48
CA TRP A 193 24.93 29.11 -10.41
C TRP A 193 26.27 29.80 -10.69
N SER A 194 27.32 29.41 -9.97
CA SER A 194 28.70 29.82 -10.21
C SER A 194 29.67 28.64 -10.12
N ALA A 195 30.79 28.74 -10.84
CA ALA A 195 31.86 27.75 -10.82
C ALA A 195 32.82 27.96 -9.64
N LEU A 196 33.39 26.86 -9.13
CA LEU A 196 34.42 26.89 -8.08
C LEU A 196 35.81 26.81 -8.75
N GLY A 197 36.34 27.98 -9.14
CA GLY A 197 37.59 28.06 -9.93
C GLY A 197 37.40 27.44 -11.32
N SER A 198 38.38 26.65 -11.79
CA SER A 198 38.25 25.87 -13.03
C SER A 198 37.47 24.56 -12.87
N GLY A 199 37.03 24.23 -11.65
CA GLY A 199 36.32 22.98 -11.33
C GLY A 199 37.24 21.76 -11.16
N LEU A 200 36.70 20.58 -11.42
CA LEU A 200 37.35 19.28 -11.21
C LEU A 200 37.45 18.50 -12.54
N ASN A 201 38.53 17.72 -12.73
CA ASN A 201 38.78 17.02 -14.01
C ASN A 201 38.16 15.61 -14.14
N GLY A 202 37.46 15.13 -13.12
CA GLY A 202 36.88 13.78 -13.05
C GLY A 202 35.44 13.80 -12.53
N ILE A 203 34.81 12.63 -12.39
CA ILE A 203 33.45 12.54 -11.83
C ILE A 203 33.53 12.76 -10.33
N THR A 204 32.76 13.69 -9.79
CA THR A 204 32.60 13.88 -8.34
C THR A 204 31.44 12.99 -7.88
N ARG A 205 31.59 12.33 -6.73
CA ARG A 205 30.60 11.37 -6.20
C ARG A 205 29.94 11.80 -4.92
N ASP A 206 30.62 12.59 -4.09
CA ASP A 206 30.09 13.04 -2.80
C ASP A 206 30.73 14.38 -2.39
N LEU A 207 30.00 15.13 -1.58
CA LEU A 207 30.27 16.47 -1.08
C LEU A 207 29.96 16.55 0.42
N ALA A 208 30.89 17.07 1.22
CA ALA A 208 30.62 17.42 2.61
C ALA A 208 31.04 18.86 2.90
N VAL A 209 30.28 19.58 3.73
CA VAL A 209 30.61 20.96 4.15
C VAL A 209 30.98 20.97 5.63
N ASP A 210 32.13 21.56 5.94
CA ASP A 210 32.61 21.65 7.33
C ASP A 210 31.93 22.78 8.13
N SER A 211 32.13 22.78 9.45
CA SER A 211 31.52 23.75 10.37
C SER A 211 31.80 25.23 10.01
N THR A 212 32.81 25.49 9.19
CA THR A 212 33.22 26.82 8.72
C THR A 212 32.76 27.15 7.30
N GLY A 213 31.94 26.29 6.67
CA GLY A 213 31.44 26.48 5.31
C GLY A 213 32.42 26.08 4.21
N ARG A 214 33.47 25.31 4.52
CA ARG A 214 34.45 24.83 3.52
C ARG A 214 34.01 23.48 2.97
N LEU A 215 33.81 23.43 1.65
CA LEU A 215 33.42 22.21 0.94
C LEU A 215 34.60 21.25 0.80
N VAL A 216 34.37 19.97 1.05
CA VAL A 216 35.21 18.83 0.68
C VAL A 216 34.50 18.12 -0.48
N ALA A 217 35.22 17.86 -1.57
CA ALA A 217 34.72 17.12 -2.71
C ALA A 217 35.49 15.81 -2.88
N ALA A 218 34.77 14.71 -3.14
CA ALA A 218 35.31 13.37 -3.27
C ALA A 218 34.88 12.72 -4.60
N GLY A 219 35.73 11.86 -5.19
CA GLY A 219 35.37 11.13 -6.41
C GLY A 219 36.54 10.57 -7.21
N PHE A 220 36.45 10.71 -8.54
CA PHE A 220 37.32 10.15 -9.57
C PHE A 220 38.22 11.19 -10.26
N PHE A 221 38.38 12.40 -9.70
CA PHE A 221 39.27 13.44 -10.24
C PHE A 221 40.73 13.24 -9.78
N THR A 222 41.69 13.81 -10.51
CA THR A 222 43.11 13.93 -10.14
C THR A 222 43.55 15.39 -10.02
N GLU A 223 42.70 16.33 -10.42
CA GLU A 223 42.98 17.76 -10.40
C GLU A 223 41.75 18.54 -9.95
N ALA A 224 41.98 19.56 -9.11
CA ALA A 224 40.97 20.48 -8.62
C ALA A 224 41.51 21.91 -8.72
N GLY A 225 40.89 22.77 -9.53
CA GLY A 225 41.30 24.17 -9.66
C GLY A 225 42.72 24.40 -10.20
N GLY A 226 43.29 23.47 -10.97
CA GLY A 226 44.70 23.49 -11.37
C GLY A 226 45.67 22.87 -10.36
N VAL A 227 45.19 22.41 -9.20
CA VAL A 227 45.98 21.74 -8.16
C VAL A 227 45.87 20.24 -8.31
N SER A 228 47.00 19.53 -8.33
CA SER A 228 47.05 18.06 -8.28
C SER A 228 46.44 17.57 -6.97
N ALA A 229 45.29 16.89 -7.06
CA ALA A 229 44.48 16.46 -5.93
C ALA A 229 43.85 15.10 -6.25
N ASN A 230 44.45 14.03 -5.72
CA ASN A 230 44.03 12.67 -6.04
C ASN A 230 42.75 12.33 -5.27
N ARG A 231 41.61 12.30 -5.98
CA ARG A 231 40.32 11.77 -5.51
C ARG A 231 39.61 12.58 -4.42
N ILE A 232 40.32 13.46 -3.72
CA ILE A 232 39.77 14.34 -2.68
C ILE A 232 40.44 15.71 -2.69
N ALA A 233 39.63 16.76 -2.55
CA ALA A 233 40.05 18.16 -2.51
C ALA A 233 39.11 18.98 -1.63
N ARG A 234 39.56 20.15 -1.21
CA ARG A 234 38.82 21.07 -0.33
C ARG A 234 38.85 22.49 -0.85
N TRP A 235 37.70 23.12 -0.90
CA TRP A 235 37.49 24.50 -1.32
C TRP A 235 37.39 25.40 -0.09
N ASN A 236 38.18 26.47 -0.06
CA ASN A 236 38.20 27.43 1.05
C ASN A 236 37.32 28.68 0.83
N GLY A 237 36.47 28.68 -0.21
CA GLY A 237 35.74 29.85 -0.69
C GLY A 237 36.38 30.57 -1.88
N SER A 238 37.68 30.37 -2.14
CA SER A 238 38.41 31.01 -3.25
C SER A 238 39.39 30.10 -4.01
N GLN A 239 39.89 29.04 -3.38
CA GLN A 239 40.89 28.12 -3.94
C GLN A 239 40.65 26.68 -3.49
N TRP A 240 41.04 25.74 -4.35
CA TRP A 240 41.11 24.30 -4.04
C TRP A 240 42.46 23.95 -3.43
N ALA A 241 42.45 22.99 -2.49
CA ALA A 241 43.65 22.38 -1.92
C ALA A 241 43.49 20.86 -1.81
N ALA A 242 44.56 20.11 -2.02
CA ALA A 242 44.59 18.66 -1.83
C ALA A 242 44.69 18.27 -0.34
N LEU A 243 44.08 17.16 0.05
CA LEU A 243 44.26 16.58 1.40
C LEU A 243 45.42 15.58 1.38
N GLY A 244 46.64 16.11 1.56
CA GLY A 244 47.87 15.33 1.42
C GLY A 244 48.01 14.74 0.02
N SER A 245 48.52 13.51 -0.08
CA SER A 245 48.69 12.81 -1.36
C SER A 245 47.39 12.23 -1.94
N GLY A 246 46.27 12.27 -1.21
CA GLY A 246 45.00 11.65 -1.59
C GLY A 246 45.03 10.12 -1.62
N MET A 247 44.25 9.52 -2.52
CA MET A 247 43.99 8.07 -2.61
C MET A 247 44.36 7.50 -3.98
N ASP A 248 44.66 6.20 -4.06
CA ASP A 248 45.02 5.51 -5.32
C ASP A 248 43.82 5.31 -6.26
N LEU A 249 42.65 4.98 -5.70
CA LEU A 249 41.41 4.75 -6.45
C LEU A 249 40.26 5.61 -5.89
N GLY A 250 39.10 5.55 -6.55
CA GLY A 250 37.98 6.45 -6.28
C GLY A 250 37.40 6.32 -4.88
N ILE A 251 36.97 7.48 -4.38
CA ILE A 251 36.13 7.64 -3.20
C ILE A 251 34.69 7.70 -3.71
N ILE A 252 33.76 7.07 -2.98
CA ILE A 252 32.33 7.14 -3.28
C ILE A 252 31.61 8.01 -2.26
N SER A 253 31.94 7.91 -0.97
CA SER A 253 31.31 8.74 0.08
C SER A 253 32.34 9.42 0.98
N VAL A 254 31.99 10.60 1.49
CA VAL A 254 32.77 11.45 2.40
C VAL A 254 31.89 12.01 3.52
N ALA A 255 32.26 11.73 4.77
CA ALA A 255 31.56 12.25 5.94
C ALA A 255 32.50 13.11 6.81
N LEU A 256 31.90 13.99 7.62
CA LEU A 256 32.58 14.81 8.61
C LEU A 256 32.03 14.51 10.00
N ASP A 257 32.89 14.57 11.01
CA ASP A 257 32.44 14.57 12.41
C ASP A 257 32.43 15.98 13.01
N ALA A 258 31.93 16.08 14.25
CA ALA A 258 31.86 17.34 15.00
C ALA A 258 33.22 17.99 15.35
N GLN A 259 34.34 17.48 14.81
CA GLN A 259 35.66 18.13 14.85
C GLN A 259 36.22 18.40 13.44
N ASP A 260 35.35 18.39 12.41
CA ASP A 260 35.69 18.54 10.99
C ASP A 260 36.73 17.50 10.49
N ARG A 261 36.83 16.33 11.14
CA ARG A 261 37.69 15.23 10.66
C ARG A 261 36.95 14.52 9.53
N VAL A 262 37.66 14.32 8.42
CA VAL A 262 37.07 13.74 7.20
C VAL A 262 37.20 12.22 7.24
N TYR A 263 36.12 11.51 6.94
CA TYR A 263 36.12 10.06 6.71
C TYR A 263 35.78 9.83 5.23
N ALA A 264 36.58 9.03 4.55
CA ALA A 264 36.39 8.73 3.14
C ALA A 264 36.17 7.22 2.95
N GLY A 265 35.08 6.84 2.27
CA GLY A 265 34.74 5.47 1.89
C GLY A 265 34.74 5.29 0.38
N GLY A 266 35.20 4.14 -0.11
CA GLY A 266 35.19 3.86 -1.55
C GLY A 266 35.85 2.53 -1.89
N PHE A 267 36.58 2.50 -3.01
CA PHE A 267 37.23 1.30 -3.54
C PHE A 267 38.78 1.43 -3.61
N PHE A 268 39.37 2.30 -2.79
CA PHE A 268 40.81 2.52 -2.66
C PHE A 268 41.51 1.52 -1.73
N ASN A 269 42.84 1.38 -1.89
CA ASN A 269 43.69 0.49 -1.10
C ASN A 269 44.71 1.28 -0.25
N THR A 270 44.90 2.57 -0.55
CA THR A 270 45.83 3.46 0.13
C THR A 270 45.23 4.85 0.35
N ALA A 271 45.63 5.49 1.44
CA ALA A 271 45.33 6.89 1.73
C ALA A 271 46.59 7.58 2.25
N GLY A 272 46.96 8.72 1.65
CA GLY A 272 48.22 9.40 1.96
C GLY A 272 49.48 8.60 1.60
N GLY A 273 49.37 7.56 0.76
CA GLY A 273 50.45 6.64 0.41
C GLY A 273 50.68 5.49 1.41
N ALA A 274 49.93 5.43 2.52
CA ALA A 274 49.91 4.30 3.43
C ALA A 274 48.74 3.36 3.10
N ALA A 275 48.85 2.07 3.47
CA ALA A 275 47.77 1.10 3.29
C ALA A 275 46.53 1.49 4.11
N ALA A 276 45.38 1.55 3.44
CA ALA A 276 44.07 1.84 4.03
C ALA A 276 42.99 1.19 3.15
N ASN A 277 42.46 0.05 3.58
CA ASN A 277 41.51 -0.71 2.77
C ASN A 277 40.12 -0.06 2.85
N ARG A 278 39.72 0.59 1.75
CA ARG A 278 38.34 1.03 1.46
C ARG A 278 37.77 2.14 2.35
N ILE A 279 38.35 2.39 3.53
CA ILE A 279 37.96 3.46 4.45
C ILE A 279 39.16 4.07 5.20
N ALA A 280 39.19 5.40 5.32
CA ALA A 280 40.27 6.16 5.96
C ALA A 280 39.78 7.47 6.60
N ARG A 281 40.52 8.00 7.59
CA ARG A 281 40.26 9.29 8.25
C ARG A 281 41.39 10.30 8.02
N TRP A 282 41.04 11.55 7.72
CA TRP A 282 41.92 12.73 7.77
C TRP A 282 41.74 13.49 9.08
N ASN A 283 42.85 13.78 9.76
CA ASN A 283 42.85 14.50 11.05
C ASN A 283 43.15 16.02 10.93
N GLY A 284 43.25 16.56 9.72
CA GLY A 284 43.72 17.92 9.45
C GLY A 284 45.14 17.99 8.84
N SER A 285 45.98 16.97 9.01
CA SER A 285 47.36 16.94 8.52
C SER A 285 47.81 15.60 7.90
N SER A 286 47.20 14.48 8.26
CA SER A 286 47.50 13.15 7.72
C SER A 286 46.27 12.24 7.61
N TRP A 287 46.36 11.30 6.66
CA TRP A 287 45.43 10.17 6.53
C TRP A 287 45.84 9.02 7.45
N ALA A 288 44.86 8.29 7.98
CA ALA A 288 45.05 7.06 8.74
C ALA A 288 43.94 6.04 8.39
N ALA A 289 44.28 4.75 8.38
CA ALA A 289 43.32 3.66 8.23
C ALA A 289 42.46 3.46 9.50
N LEU A 290 41.24 2.94 9.35
CA LEU A 290 40.40 2.49 10.46
C LEU A 290 40.63 0.98 10.68
N GLY A 291 41.61 0.66 11.52
CA GLY A 291 42.07 -0.72 11.72
C GLY A 291 42.61 -1.32 10.41
N SER A 292 42.20 -2.55 10.07
CA SER A 292 42.49 -3.17 8.78
C SER A 292 41.52 -2.80 7.65
N GLY A 293 40.52 -1.95 7.92
CA GLY A 293 39.48 -1.55 6.98
C GLY A 293 38.43 -2.64 6.70
N VAL A 294 37.82 -2.60 5.52
CA VAL A 294 36.82 -3.58 5.05
C VAL A 294 37.27 -4.30 3.77
N ASN A 295 36.68 -5.45 3.44
CA ASN A 295 37.12 -6.29 2.32
C ASN A 295 36.56 -5.92 0.94
N ASN A 296 35.57 -5.03 0.84
CA ASN A 296 34.98 -4.61 -0.43
C ASN A 296 34.57 -3.12 -0.42
N THR A 297 33.99 -2.63 -1.51
CA THR A 297 33.57 -1.23 -1.67
C THR A 297 32.68 -0.73 -0.53
N VAL A 298 33.01 0.44 0.01
CA VAL A 298 32.13 1.25 0.86
C VAL A 298 31.38 2.24 -0.04
N TYR A 299 30.06 2.21 -0.02
CA TYR A 299 29.20 3.16 -0.75
C TYR A 299 28.81 4.36 0.12
N ALA A 300 28.50 4.13 1.39
CA ALA A 300 28.06 5.16 2.33
C ALA A 300 28.92 5.20 3.59
N VAL A 301 29.18 6.40 4.10
CA VAL A 301 29.82 6.63 5.41
C VAL A 301 28.97 7.64 6.20
N ALA A 302 28.64 7.32 7.44
CA ALA A 302 27.96 8.23 8.37
C ALA A 302 28.74 8.34 9.68
N VAL A 303 28.60 9.45 10.41
CA VAL A 303 29.21 9.61 11.73
C VAL A 303 28.18 10.15 12.73
N ASP A 304 27.87 9.38 13.77
CA ASP A 304 26.90 9.82 14.77
C ASP A 304 27.46 10.92 15.69
N PRO A 305 26.60 11.67 16.42
CA PRO A 305 27.05 12.70 17.36
C PRO A 305 27.90 12.19 18.52
N GLY A 306 27.98 10.86 18.73
CA GLY A 306 28.90 10.21 19.67
C GLY A 306 30.31 9.98 19.11
N GLY A 307 30.53 10.25 17.82
CA GLY A 307 31.78 10.00 17.11
C GLY A 307 31.93 8.57 16.57
N SER A 308 30.88 7.76 16.59
CA SER A 308 30.89 6.43 15.98
C SER A 308 30.79 6.56 14.46
N VAL A 309 31.67 5.88 13.72
CA VAL A 309 31.63 5.86 12.25
C VAL A 309 30.90 4.61 11.79
N TYR A 310 29.97 4.75 10.85
CA TYR A 310 29.27 3.65 10.19
C TYR A 310 29.72 3.58 8.74
N ALA A 311 30.00 2.37 8.26
CA ALA A 311 30.31 2.12 6.85
C ALA A 311 29.26 1.17 6.28
N GLY A 312 28.67 1.53 5.15
CA GLY A 312 27.73 0.70 4.37
C GLY A 312 28.29 0.38 2.98
N GLY A 313 28.07 -0.82 2.46
CA GLY A 313 28.55 -1.18 1.11
C GLY A 313 28.41 -2.65 0.71
N ASP A 314 29.28 -3.11 -0.21
CA ASP A 314 29.32 -4.49 -0.75
C ASP A 314 30.20 -5.46 0.10
N PHE A 315 30.60 -5.07 1.31
CA PHE A 315 31.56 -5.82 2.11
C PHE A 315 30.92 -6.89 3.00
N SER A 316 31.69 -7.93 3.32
CA SER A 316 31.27 -9.02 4.23
C SER A 316 32.13 -9.12 5.50
N THR A 317 33.23 -8.37 5.58
CA THR A 317 34.05 -8.28 6.79
C THR A 317 34.58 -6.88 7.03
N ALA A 318 34.59 -6.46 8.30
CA ALA A 318 35.17 -5.21 8.79
C ALA A 318 36.12 -5.50 9.96
N GLY A 319 37.38 -5.06 9.89
CA GLY A 319 38.36 -5.34 10.94
C GLY A 319 38.72 -6.83 11.14
N GLY A 320 38.31 -7.71 10.22
CA GLY A 320 38.36 -9.17 10.38
C GLY A 320 37.13 -9.79 11.07
N VAL A 321 36.17 -8.97 11.52
CA VAL A 321 34.85 -9.41 12.01
C VAL A 321 33.92 -9.61 10.83
N ALA A 322 33.11 -10.69 10.85
CA ALA A 322 32.05 -10.89 9.87
C ALA A 322 30.96 -9.82 10.06
N ALA A 323 30.72 -9.02 9.01
CA ALA A 323 29.84 -7.87 9.04
C ALA A 323 29.25 -7.69 7.64
N ASN A 324 28.00 -8.14 7.45
CA ASN A 324 27.36 -8.16 6.14
C ASN A 324 26.83 -6.76 5.82
N HIS A 325 27.45 -6.12 4.82
CA HIS A 325 27.09 -4.84 4.22
C HIS A 325 27.11 -3.61 5.14
N ILE A 326 27.19 -3.78 6.47
CA ILE A 326 27.32 -2.68 7.44
C ILE A 326 28.15 -3.04 8.68
N ALA A 327 28.95 -2.08 9.14
CA ALA A 327 29.73 -2.15 10.36
C ALA A 327 29.87 -0.78 11.03
N ARG A 328 30.02 -0.78 12.37
CA ARG A 328 30.32 0.38 13.21
C ARG A 328 31.77 0.35 13.67
N TRP A 329 32.43 1.50 13.66
CA TRP A 329 33.75 1.74 14.23
C TRP A 329 33.63 2.64 15.46
N ASP A 330 34.14 2.18 16.60
CA ASP A 330 34.05 2.88 17.89
C ASP A 330 35.20 3.88 18.18
N GLY A 331 36.10 4.07 17.19
CA GLY A 331 37.37 4.78 17.36
C GLY A 331 38.59 3.85 17.41
N SER A 332 38.37 2.56 17.69
CA SER A 332 39.42 1.54 17.91
C SER A 332 39.12 0.15 17.34
N HIS A 333 37.85 -0.26 17.26
CA HIS A 333 37.41 -1.57 16.80
C HIS A 333 36.21 -1.49 15.86
N TRP A 334 36.10 -2.48 14.96
CA TRP A 334 34.93 -2.72 14.13
C TRP A 334 33.98 -3.71 14.79
N THR A 335 32.67 -3.42 14.79
CA THR A 335 31.60 -4.30 15.26
C THR A 335 30.49 -4.39 14.22
N ALA A 336 29.95 -5.59 14.00
CA ALA A 336 28.76 -5.78 13.17
C ALA A 336 27.48 -5.23 13.85
N LEU A 337 26.47 -4.89 13.06
CA LEU A 337 25.14 -4.48 13.55
C LEU A 337 24.18 -5.67 13.40
N SER A 338 24.10 -6.50 14.44
CA SER A 338 23.44 -7.82 14.38
C SER A 338 24.02 -8.66 13.23
N SER A 339 23.18 -9.38 12.47
CA SER A 339 23.57 -10.11 11.25
C SER A 339 23.84 -9.23 10.03
N GLY A 340 23.69 -7.91 10.12
CA GLY A 340 23.78 -6.98 8.99
C GLY A 340 22.51 -6.95 8.15
N VAL A 341 22.66 -6.65 6.85
CA VAL A 341 21.58 -6.69 5.84
C VAL A 341 21.91 -7.70 4.73
N ASP A 342 20.98 -7.98 3.79
CA ASP A 342 21.11 -9.04 2.77
C ASP A 342 21.53 -8.60 1.35
N ASP A 343 21.51 -7.31 1.04
CA ASP A 343 22.21 -6.70 -0.10
C ASP A 343 22.88 -5.37 0.34
N ARG A 344 23.61 -4.73 -0.55
CA ARG A 344 24.31 -3.46 -0.30
C ARG A 344 23.43 -2.33 0.21
N ILE A 345 24.01 -1.60 1.15
CA ILE A 345 23.59 -0.26 1.53
C ILE A 345 24.21 0.74 0.56
N LEU A 346 23.39 1.69 0.11
CA LEU A 346 23.77 2.77 -0.80
C LEU A 346 23.83 4.13 -0.09
N ASP A 347 23.03 4.32 0.97
CA ASP A 347 23.04 5.55 1.76
C ASP A 347 22.80 5.29 3.27
N LEU A 348 23.29 6.20 4.12
CA LEU A 348 23.27 6.15 5.58
C LEU A 348 23.10 7.56 6.18
N ILE A 349 22.01 7.79 6.92
CA ILE A 349 21.87 8.97 7.78
C ILE A 349 21.91 8.57 9.26
N SER A 350 22.65 9.33 10.08
CA SER A 350 22.80 9.08 11.52
C SER A 350 21.97 10.05 12.34
N GLY A 351 21.18 9.53 13.29
CA GLY A 351 20.40 10.32 14.23
C GLY A 351 21.15 10.52 15.57
N ALA A 352 20.44 10.31 16.68
CA ALA A 352 21.05 10.26 18.01
C ALA A 352 22.16 9.18 18.09
N PRO A 353 23.15 9.30 19.00
CA PRO A 353 24.25 8.33 19.13
C PRO A 353 23.75 6.88 19.18
N GLY A 354 24.30 6.02 18.31
CA GLY A 354 23.85 4.63 18.18
C GLY A 354 22.58 4.41 17.34
N THR A 355 22.04 5.44 16.69
CA THR A 355 20.83 5.38 15.82
C THR A 355 21.19 5.78 14.38
N LEU A 356 20.70 5.03 13.40
CA LEU A 356 20.83 5.38 11.98
C LEU A 356 19.65 4.85 11.15
N ILE A 357 19.42 5.47 10.00
CA ILE A 357 18.59 4.91 8.92
C ILE A 357 19.54 4.48 7.81
N ALA A 358 19.33 3.25 7.32
CA ALA A 358 20.04 2.69 6.19
C ALA A 358 19.10 2.54 4.99
N ALA A 359 19.60 2.82 3.80
CA ALA A 359 18.89 2.70 2.53
C ALA A 359 19.72 1.95 1.50
N GLY A 360 19.10 1.18 0.60
CA GLY A 360 19.86 0.44 -0.41
C GLY A 360 19.04 -0.53 -1.27
N GLY A 361 19.67 -1.64 -1.63
CA GLY A 361 19.05 -2.74 -2.38
C GLY A 361 18.59 -3.92 -1.51
N PHE A 362 18.77 -3.84 -0.19
CA PHE A 362 18.47 -4.93 0.74
C PHE A 362 16.96 -5.10 0.99
N GLU A 363 16.52 -6.32 1.22
CA GLU A 363 15.13 -6.61 1.63
C GLU A 363 15.02 -6.91 3.12
N VAL A 364 16.12 -7.39 3.74
CA VAL A 364 16.14 -7.91 5.11
C VAL A 364 17.29 -7.29 5.90
N ALA A 365 16.98 -6.80 7.10
CA ALA A 365 17.92 -6.24 8.06
C ALA A 365 17.80 -6.96 9.41
N GLY A 366 18.88 -7.56 9.91
CA GLY A 366 18.86 -8.30 11.18
C GLY A 366 18.03 -9.59 11.18
N GLY A 367 17.55 -10.04 10.01
CA GLY A 367 16.53 -11.09 9.88
C GLY A 367 15.09 -10.56 9.80
N THR A 368 14.87 -9.28 10.07
CA THR A 368 13.60 -8.56 9.88
C THR A 368 13.49 -8.10 8.43
N PRO A 369 12.44 -8.45 7.67
CA PRO A 369 12.16 -7.82 6.39
C PRO A 369 11.87 -6.33 6.59
N THR A 370 12.42 -5.48 5.72
CA THR A 370 12.40 -4.01 5.87
C THR A 370 12.10 -3.27 4.57
N GLY A 371 12.29 -3.89 3.40
CA GLY A 371 11.89 -3.30 2.13
C GLY A 371 12.74 -2.09 1.73
N GLN A 372 14.06 -2.27 1.66
CA GLN A 372 15.05 -1.31 1.15
C GLN A 372 15.30 -0.05 2.00
N LEU A 373 14.64 0.07 3.16
CA LEU A 373 14.86 1.14 4.14
C LEU A 373 14.66 0.61 5.59
N ALA A 374 15.67 0.78 6.45
CA ALA A 374 15.65 0.23 7.81
C ALA A 374 16.22 1.19 8.87
N LEU A 375 15.61 1.21 10.04
CA LEU A 375 16.08 1.93 11.23
C LEU A 375 16.87 0.97 12.14
N TRP A 376 18.12 1.34 12.46
CA TRP A 376 18.84 0.72 13.57
C TRP A 376 18.69 1.57 14.82
N GLN A 377 18.16 0.99 15.90
CA GLN A 377 18.03 1.64 17.20
C GLN A 377 18.14 0.60 18.31
N ALA A 378 18.63 1.00 19.50
CA ALA A 378 18.72 0.16 20.70
C ALA A 378 19.40 -1.22 20.51
N GLY A 379 20.25 -1.36 19.48
CA GLY A 379 20.94 -2.61 19.16
C GLY A 379 20.15 -3.59 18.28
N GLN A 380 19.05 -3.16 17.64
CA GLN A 380 18.19 -3.97 16.78
C GLN A 380 17.85 -3.24 15.47
N TRP A 381 17.45 -4.03 14.45
CA TRP A 381 16.94 -3.53 13.17
C TRP A 381 15.41 -3.52 13.16
N HIS A 382 14.85 -2.40 12.72
CA HIS A 382 13.41 -2.15 12.61
C HIS A 382 13.07 -1.75 11.16
N ALA A 383 11.95 -2.25 10.65
CA ALA A 383 11.32 -1.64 9.48
C ALA A 383 10.77 -0.26 9.88
N LEU A 384 10.83 0.71 8.97
CA LEU A 384 10.27 2.05 9.20
C LEU A 384 8.75 2.10 9.00
N ASP A 385 8.21 1.12 8.28
CA ASP A 385 6.78 0.89 8.06
C ASP A 385 6.44 -0.57 8.45
N GLY A 386 5.21 -0.81 8.90
CA GLY A 386 4.77 -2.10 9.46
C GLY A 386 4.41 -3.18 8.43
N GLY A 387 4.41 -2.85 7.13
CA GLY A 387 3.89 -3.65 6.03
C GLY A 387 2.37 -3.79 6.09
N ASN A 388 1.64 -3.40 5.03
CA ASN A 388 0.17 -3.38 5.08
C ASN A 388 -0.48 -4.65 4.49
N GLY A 389 0.03 -5.84 4.85
CA GLY A 389 -0.12 -7.04 4.01
C GLY A 389 -0.30 -8.40 4.68
N MET A 390 -1.14 -9.27 4.13
CA MET A 390 -1.18 -10.68 4.52
C MET A 390 -0.08 -11.49 3.86
N ARG A 391 0.56 -12.39 4.61
CA ARG A 391 1.68 -13.20 4.11
C ARG A 391 1.58 -14.68 4.47
N ARG A 392 2.04 -15.50 3.51
CA ARG A 392 2.16 -16.97 3.59
C ARG A 392 0.84 -17.75 3.74
N GLY A 393 -0.27 -17.19 3.27
CA GLY A 393 -1.54 -17.90 3.09
C GLY A 393 -2.68 -16.94 2.76
N PRO A 394 -3.76 -17.40 2.08
CA PRO A 394 -4.98 -16.64 1.82
C PRO A 394 -5.72 -16.19 3.08
N ILE A 395 -6.57 -15.17 2.89
CA ILE A 395 -7.72 -14.91 3.78
C ILE A 395 -8.89 -15.75 3.28
N ARG A 396 -9.57 -16.44 4.20
CA ARG A 396 -10.70 -17.35 3.94
C ARG A 396 -12.05 -16.78 4.41
N SER A 397 -12.04 -15.91 5.42
CA SER A 397 -13.25 -15.25 5.94
C SER A 397 -12.96 -13.84 6.45
N PHE A 398 -13.97 -12.97 6.37
CA PHE A 398 -13.99 -11.65 7.00
C PHE A 398 -15.21 -11.50 7.92
N ALA A 399 -15.09 -10.67 8.95
CA ALA A 399 -16.22 -10.19 9.76
C ALA A 399 -15.97 -8.73 10.16
N MET A 400 -17.03 -7.95 10.40
CA MET A 400 -16.94 -6.56 10.84
C MET A 400 -17.68 -6.35 12.17
N ASN A 401 -17.10 -5.58 13.09
CA ASN A 401 -17.78 -5.15 14.32
C ASN A 401 -18.57 -3.84 14.10
N ALA A 402 -19.36 -3.44 15.11
CA ALA A 402 -20.14 -2.20 15.06
C ALA A 402 -19.29 -0.91 14.94
N ASP A 403 -18.01 -0.96 15.30
CA ASP A 403 -17.05 0.15 15.19
C ASP A 403 -16.44 0.29 13.78
N GLY A 404 -16.69 -0.68 12.89
CA GLY A 404 -16.14 -0.72 11.52
C GLY A 404 -14.76 -1.39 11.41
N ASP A 405 -14.28 -2.07 12.45
CA ASP A 405 -13.08 -2.92 12.37
C ASP A 405 -13.40 -4.19 11.59
N ILE A 406 -12.54 -4.52 10.61
CA ILE A 406 -12.61 -5.79 9.90
C ILE A 406 -11.64 -6.77 10.54
N TYR A 407 -12.14 -7.95 10.89
CA TYR A 407 -11.35 -9.10 11.27
C TYR A 407 -11.24 -10.05 10.08
N ALA A 408 -10.05 -10.62 9.89
CA ALA A 408 -9.75 -11.60 8.86
C ALA A 408 -9.34 -12.93 9.50
N GLY A 409 -9.90 -14.02 8.99
CA GLY A 409 -9.51 -15.40 9.28
C GLY A 409 -8.89 -16.04 8.03
N GLY A 410 -7.89 -16.88 8.17
CA GLY A 410 -7.34 -17.64 7.03
C GLY A 410 -6.18 -18.55 7.38
N SER A 411 -5.28 -18.77 6.41
CA SER A 411 -4.05 -19.58 6.56
C SER A 411 -2.76 -18.74 6.55
N PHE A 412 -2.88 -17.41 6.56
CA PHE A 412 -1.74 -16.50 6.71
C PHE A 412 -1.04 -16.66 8.05
N SER A 413 0.27 -16.40 8.09
CA SER A 413 1.05 -16.40 9.35
C SER A 413 1.44 -15.01 9.84
N HIS A 414 1.23 -13.98 9.02
CA HIS A 414 1.59 -12.60 9.36
C HIS A 414 0.51 -11.62 8.89
N ALA A 415 0.24 -10.65 9.76
CA ALA A 415 -0.51 -9.43 9.50
C ALA A 415 0.51 -8.29 9.41
N GLY A 416 0.77 -7.83 8.20
CA GLY A 416 1.96 -7.04 7.88
C GLY A 416 3.25 -7.82 8.09
N TRP A 417 4.22 -7.20 8.75
CA TRP A 417 5.40 -7.87 9.27
C TRP A 417 5.19 -8.53 10.64
N THR A 418 4.04 -8.29 11.30
CA THR A 418 3.78 -8.87 12.62
C THR A 418 3.33 -10.32 12.47
N GLN A 419 3.98 -11.25 13.19
CA GLN A 419 3.48 -12.62 13.29
C GLN A 419 2.08 -12.59 13.92
N SER A 420 1.08 -12.98 13.16
CA SER A 420 -0.30 -13.11 13.59
C SER A 420 -0.87 -14.32 12.86
N PRO A 421 -0.72 -15.53 13.43
CA PRO A 421 -1.17 -16.72 12.77
C PRO A 421 -2.70 -16.71 12.71
N LEU A 422 -3.20 -16.87 11.49
CA LEU A 422 -4.58 -17.22 11.10
C LEU A 422 -5.69 -16.21 11.46
N ALA A 423 -5.44 -15.24 12.33
CA ALA A 423 -6.37 -14.17 12.71
C ALA A 423 -5.68 -12.80 12.65
N ALA A 424 -6.37 -11.77 12.13
CA ALA A 424 -5.85 -10.41 12.00
C ALA A 424 -6.97 -9.36 12.04
N ARG A 425 -6.64 -8.10 12.34
CA ARG A 425 -7.57 -6.94 12.35
C ARG A 425 -7.06 -5.84 11.42
N TRP A 426 -7.93 -5.35 10.55
CA TRP A 426 -7.72 -4.14 9.76
C TRP A 426 -7.97 -2.91 10.62
N ASN A 427 -7.06 -1.96 10.61
CA ASN A 427 -7.27 -0.62 11.13
C ASN A 427 -7.46 0.33 9.94
N SER A 428 -8.69 0.76 9.70
CA SER A 428 -9.07 1.63 8.58
C SER A 428 -8.47 3.04 8.67
N THR A 429 -8.25 3.57 9.87
CA THR A 429 -7.59 4.87 10.08
C THR A 429 -6.10 4.81 9.76
N ALA A 430 -5.43 3.72 10.14
CA ALA A 430 -3.99 3.52 9.94
C ALA A 430 -3.67 2.69 8.69
N MET A 431 -4.67 2.40 7.83
CA MET A 431 -4.59 1.62 6.59
C MET A 431 -3.71 0.36 6.69
N SER A 432 -3.77 -0.34 7.83
CA SER A 432 -2.80 -1.39 8.21
C SER A 432 -3.45 -2.60 8.86
N TRP A 433 -2.92 -3.78 8.54
CA TRP A 433 -3.26 -5.03 9.22
C TRP A 433 -2.47 -5.16 10.53
N ARG A 434 -3.14 -5.59 11.60
CA ARG A 434 -2.57 -5.76 12.95
C ARG A 434 -2.87 -7.15 13.49
N ALA A 435 -2.03 -7.59 14.42
CA ALA A 435 -2.20 -8.87 15.08
C ALA A 435 -3.39 -8.89 16.05
N VAL A 436 -4.04 -10.05 16.19
CA VAL A 436 -5.12 -10.29 17.17
C VAL A 436 -4.58 -11.17 18.29
N GLY A 437 -4.04 -10.51 19.33
CA GLY A 437 -3.32 -11.19 20.41
C GLY A 437 -2.09 -11.94 19.85
N GLY A 438 -1.95 -13.21 20.24
CA GLY A 438 -0.96 -14.13 19.66
C GLY A 438 -1.43 -14.89 18.42
N GLY A 439 -2.60 -14.56 17.86
CA GLY A 439 -3.30 -15.35 16.85
C GLY A 439 -3.80 -16.72 17.36
N VAL A 440 -4.17 -17.59 16.41
CA VAL A 440 -4.54 -18.99 16.66
C VAL A 440 -3.64 -19.91 15.81
N SER A 441 -3.29 -21.11 16.29
CA SER A 441 -2.28 -21.96 15.63
C SER A 441 -2.23 -23.40 16.15
N ASP A 442 -1.59 -24.28 15.38
CA ASP A 442 -0.96 -25.53 15.84
C ASP A 442 0.53 -25.54 15.45
N ALA A 443 1.18 -26.71 15.55
CA ALA A 443 2.58 -26.90 15.17
C ALA A 443 2.79 -27.52 13.77
N LEU A 444 1.75 -27.98 13.06
CA LEU A 444 1.90 -28.86 11.89
C LEU A 444 1.00 -28.55 10.67
N SER A 445 -0.22 -28.02 10.83
CA SER A 445 -1.03 -27.41 9.74
C SER A 445 -2.40 -26.91 10.26
N SER A 446 -2.56 -25.59 10.39
CA SER A 446 -3.82 -24.95 10.83
C SER A 446 -4.32 -23.87 9.87
N TRP A 447 -5.63 -23.62 9.89
CA TRP A 447 -6.29 -22.51 9.22
C TRP A 447 -7.58 -22.11 9.96
N VAL A 448 -7.96 -20.85 9.83
CA VAL A 448 -9.29 -20.35 10.22
C VAL A 448 -10.16 -20.31 8.96
N ASP A 449 -11.21 -21.12 8.92
CA ASP A 449 -12.20 -21.13 7.84
C ASP A 449 -13.24 -20.02 8.01
N ALA A 450 -13.66 -19.73 9.25
CA ALA A 450 -14.70 -18.76 9.54
C ALA A 450 -14.32 -17.80 10.68
N VAL A 451 -14.72 -16.54 10.53
CA VAL A 451 -14.76 -15.55 11.62
C VAL A 451 -16.13 -14.92 11.71
N ALA A 452 -16.57 -14.61 12.93
CA ALA A 452 -17.80 -13.86 13.21
C ALA A 452 -17.57 -12.87 14.36
N VAL A 453 -18.41 -11.84 14.50
CA VAL A 453 -18.35 -10.91 15.63
C VAL A 453 -19.76 -10.68 16.17
N ASP A 454 -19.93 -10.66 17.49
CA ASP A 454 -21.22 -10.37 18.14
C ASP A 454 -21.48 -8.86 18.33
N SER A 455 -22.66 -8.50 18.85
CA SER A 455 -23.01 -7.10 19.13
C SER A 455 -22.18 -6.45 20.24
N ASN A 456 -21.36 -7.23 20.97
CA ASN A 456 -20.50 -6.77 22.06
C ASN A 456 -19.04 -6.58 21.60
N GLY A 457 -18.73 -6.90 20.34
CA GLY A 457 -17.38 -6.85 19.78
C GLY A 457 -16.51 -8.08 20.09
N ILE A 458 -17.10 -9.18 20.59
CA ILE A 458 -16.40 -10.46 20.75
C ILE A 458 -16.19 -11.07 19.37
N LEU A 459 -14.92 -11.24 18.99
CA LEU A 459 -14.54 -12.00 17.80
C LEU A 459 -14.59 -13.49 18.12
N TYR A 460 -15.16 -14.26 17.20
CA TYR A 460 -15.10 -15.71 17.15
C TYR A 460 -14.24 -16.10 15.96
N ALA A 461 -13.27 -16.98 16.16
CA ALA A 461 -12.48 -17.60 15.10
C ALA A 461 -12.69 -19.11 15.13
N ALA A 462 -12.89 -19.72 13.97
CA ALA A 462 -13.19 -21.13 13.83
C ALA A 462 -12.55 -21.75 12.58
N GLY A 463 -12.19 -23.02 12.67
CA GLY A 463 -11.48 -23.74 11.61
C GLY A 463 -10.80 -24.97 12.16
N ARG A 464 -9.54 -25.17 11.78
CA ARG A 464 -8.68 -26.25 12.22
C ARG A 464 -7.50 -25.67 13.00
N PHE A 465 -7.53 -25.76 14.33
CA PHE A 465 -6.42 -25.34 15.21
C PHE A 465 -6.59 -25.90 16.62
N ASP A 466 -5.46 -26.09 17.33
CA ASP A 466 -5.45 -26.62 18.70
C ASP A 466 -5.25 -25.53 19.77
N THR A 467 -4.78 -24.33 19.39
CA THR A 467 -4.46 -23.25 20.34
C THR A 467 -4.88 -21.86 19.88
N ALA A 468 -5.26 -21.03 20.86
CA ALA A 468 -5.53 -19.60 20.70
C ALA A 468 -4.75 -18.80 21.75
N GLY A 469 -3.95 -17.82 21.32
CA GLY A 469 -3.09 -17.03 22.21
C GLY A 469 -2.09 -17.87 23.03
N GLY A 470 -1.72 -19.07 22.55
CA GLY A 470 -0.87 -20.02 23.26
C GLY A 470 -1.56 -20.82 24.38
N ARG A 471 -2.89 -20.74 24.49
CA ARG A 471 -3.73 -21.62 25.34
C ARG A 471 -4.43 -22.66 24.47
N GLU A 472 -4.72 -23.84 25.02
CA GLU A 472 -5.54 -24.86 24.35
C GLU A 472 -6.93 -24.30 24.02
N ALA A 473 -7.35 -24.44 22.77
CA ALA A 473 -8.68 -24.05 22.27
C ALA A 473 -8.92 -24.82 20.96
N LEU A 474 -9.81 -25.81 20.97
CA LEU A 474 -9.97 -26.75 19.86
C LEU A 474 -10.98 -26.24 18.85
N ASN A 475 -10.49 -25.88 17.66
CA ASN A 475 -11.23 -25.54 16.44
C ASN A 475 -12.18 -24.33 16.50
N VAL A 476 -12.43 -23.78 17.69
CA VAL A 476 -13.19 -22.55 17.92
C VAL A 476 -12.65 -21.80 19.14
N ALA A 477 -12.50 -20.48 19.02
CA ALA A 477 -11.99 -19.61 20.09
C ALA A 477 -12.64 -18.21 20.05
N THR A 478 -12.77 -17.57 21.21
CA THR A 478 -13.21 -16.16 21.33
C THR A 478 -12.06 -15.22 21.68
N TRP A 479 -12.11 -14.01 21.14
CA TRP A 479 -11.23 -12.90 21.49
C TRP A 479 -12.05 -11.70 21.96
N ASN A 480 -11.80 -11.23 23.18
CA ASN A 480 -12.57 -10.16 23.83
C ASN A 480 -11.97 -8.75 23.67
N GLY A 481 -11.04 -8.58 22.73
CA GLY A 481 -10.23 -7.35 22.60
C GLY A 481 -8.90 -7.40 23.36
N SER A 482 -8.70 -8.36 24.28
CA SER A 482 -7.49 -8.44 25.12
C SER A 482 -6.94 -9.85 25.35
N GLU A 483 -7.78 -10.88 25.41
CA GLU A 483 -7.36 -12.27 25.58
C GLU A 483 -8.22 -13.26 24.77
N TRP A 484 -7.64 -14.44 24.52
CA TRP A 484 -8.28 -15.59 23.87
C TRP A 484 -8.87 -16.57 24.90
N SER A 485 -10.01 -17.18 24.59
CA SER A 485 -10.70 -18.22 25.37
C SER A 485 -11.30 -19.32 24.47
N ASP A 486 -11.53 -20.50 25.06
CA ASP A 486 -11.71 -21.82 24.43
C ASP A 486 -13.16 -22.33 24.33
N LEU A 487 -14.16 -21.51 24.68
CA LEU A 487 -15.59 -21.88 24.71
C LEU A 487 -15.88 -23.22 25.40
N ASN A 488 -15.26 -23.46 26.56
CA ASN A 488 -15.27 -24.74 27.27
C ASN A 488 -14.84 -25.92 26.38
N VAL A 489 -13.54 -26.05 26.09
CA VAL A 489 -12.92 -27.12 25.26
C VAL A 489 -13.11 -26.99 23.75
N GLY A 490 -14.17 -26.36 23.24
CA GLY A 490 -14.40 -26.20 21.80
C GLY A 490 -15.08 -27.41 21.14
N THR A 491 -14.61 -27.85 19.98
CA THR A 491 -15.24 -28.94 19.18
C THR A 491 -14.26 -30.06 18.79
N ASP A 492 -14.75 -31.28 18.58
CA ASP A 492 -13.93 -32.46 18.28
C ASP A 492 -13.55 -32.67 16.80
N GLY A 493 -13.86 -31.69 15.95
CA GLY A 493 -13.51 -31.65 14.52
C GLY A 493 -13.56 -30.22 13.97
N ASP A 494 -13.12 -30.05 12.72
CA ASP A 494 -12.96 -28.75 12.06
C ASP A 494 -14.31 -28.00 11.93
N VAL A 495 -14.30 -26.68 12.13
CA VAL A 495 -15.50 -25.81 12.04
C VAL A 495 -15.40 -24.89 10.83
N HIS A 496 -16.23 -25.11 9.81
CA HIS A 496 -16.16 -24.38 8.54
C HIS A 496 -17.01 -23.11 8.50
N ALA A 497 -18.04 -23.00 9.35
CA ALA A 497 -18.98 -21.89 9.30
C ALA A 497 -19.40 -21.41 10.69
N LEU A 498 -19.52 -20.09 10.84
CA LEU A 498 -20.05 -19.42 12.03
C LEU A 498 -21.20 -18.48 11.64
N ALA A 499 -22.17 -18.33 12.54
CA ALA A 499 -23.12 -17.21 12.52
C ALA A 499 -23.45 -16.77 13.95
N VAL A 500 -23.86 -15.51 14.12
CA VAL A 500 -24.32 -14.97 15.41
C VAL A 500 -25.70 -14.35 15.20
N ASP A 501 -26.63 -14.56 16.14
CA ASP A 501 -27.97 -13.99 16.08
C ASP A 501 -28.12 -12.69 16.89
N SER A 502 -29.32 -12.10 16.90
CA SER A 502 -29.59 -10.85 17.61
C SER A 502 -29.50 -10.96 19.14
N GLN A 503 -29.34 -12.18 19.65
CA GLN A 503 -29.27 -12.53 21.07
C GLN A 503 -27.82 -12.85 21.50
N ASN A 504 -26.84 -12.68 20.60
CA ASN A 504 -25.43 -13.04 20.74
C ASN A 504 -25.20 -14.54 20.99
N ARG A 505 -26.11 -15.41 20.52
CA ARG A 505 -25.85 -16.85 20.48
C ARG A 505 -25.01 -17.16 19.24
N LEU A 506 -23.91 -17.88 19.44
CA LEU A 506 -23.05 -18.34 18.36
C LEU A 506 -23.57 -19.67 17.83
N TYR A 507 -23.69 -19.79 16.52
CA TYR A 507 -23.89 -21.05 15.82
C TYR A 507 -22.59 -21.44 15.14
N ALA A 508 -22.17 -22.69 15.33
CA ALA A 508 -21.00 -23.29 14.70
C ALA A 508 -21.42 -24.52 13.91
N GLY A 509 -20.82 -24.72 12.72
CA GLY A 509 -21.08 -25.88 11.89
C GLY A 509 -19.82 -26.32 11.12
N GLY A 510 -19.69 -27.63 10.91
CA GLY A 510 -18.52 -28.25 10.27
C GLY A 510 -18.51 -29.77 10.41
N GLU A 511 -17.33 -30.35 10.57
CA GLU A 511 -17.08 -31.82 10.60
C GLU A 511 -17.09 -32.46 12.00
N PHE A 512 -17.48 -31.71 13.03
CA PHE A 512 -17.50 -32.21 14.42
C PHE A 512 -18.74 -33.07 14.74
N THR A 513 -18.61 -33.90 15.77
CA THR A 513 -19.70 -34.71 16.36
C THR A 513 -20.01 -34.34 17.82
N ARG A 514 -19.17 -33.47 18.40
CA ARG A 514 -19.23 -33.00 19.79
C ARG A 514 -18.85 -31.54 19.89
N ALA A 515 -19.59 -30.82 20.74
CA ALA A 515 -19.22 -29.50 21.20
C ALA A 515 -19.21 -29.45 22.74
N GLY A 516 -18.18 -28.85 23.32
CA GLY A 516 -17.98 -28.78 24.78
C GLY A 516 -17.77 -30.13 25.47
N GLY A 517 -17.38 -31.17 24.74
CA GLY A 517 -17.23 -32.54 25.25
C GLY A 517 -18.54 -33.32 25.47
N TYR A 518 -19.69 -32.73 25.16
CA TYR A 518 -20.98 -33.42 25.07
C TYR A 518 -21.14 -34.09 23.71
N GLY A 519 -22.20 -34.87 23.49
CA GLY A 519 -22.40 -35.58 22.22
C GLY A 519 -23.87 -35.63 21.83
N GLY A 520 -24.12 -35.56 20.51
CA GLY A 520 -25.43 -35.33 19.90
C GLY A 520 -25.43 -34.13 18.94
N GLU A 521 -24.34 -33.37 18.91
CA GLU A 521 -24.11 -32.22 18.03
C GLU A 521 -23.60 -32.65 16.64
N GLU A 522 -24.40 -33.39 15.88
CA GLU A 522 -24.02 -33.84 14.53
C GLU A 522 -23.86 -32.64 13.57
N GLN A 523 -22.62 -32.27 13.26
CA GLN A 523 -22.19 -31.24 12.30
C GLN A 523 -22.66 -29.79 12.60
N ILE A 524 -23.41 -29.56 13.69
CA ILE A 524 -23.92 -28.23 14.06
C ILE A 524 -24.25 -28.10 15.56
N ALA A 525 -23.89 -26.95 16.15
CA ALA A 525 -24.12 -26.63 17.57
C ALA A 525 -24.39 -25.13 17.79
N MET A 526 -25.03 -24.81 18.92
CA MET A 526 -25.27 -23.43 19.39
C MET A 526 -24.64 -23.22 20.76
N TRP A 527 -23.99 -22.06 20.95
CA TRP A 527 -23.40 -21.61 22.22
C TRP A 527 -24.16 -20.39 22.75
N ASP A 528 -24.68 -20.48 23.99
CA ASP A 528 -25.52 -19.45 24.61
C ASP A 528 -24.75 -18.38 25.41
N GLY A 529 -23.43 -18.33 25.28
CA GLY A 529 -22.54 -17.55 26.14
C GLY A 529 -21.97 -18.34 27.32
N THR A 530 -22.53 -19.51 27.65
CA THR A 530 -22.10 -20.33 28.80
C THR A 530 -21.90 -21.82 28.50
N ARG A 531 -22.65 -22.39 27.54
CA ARG A 531 -22.54 -23.80 27.15
C ARG A 531 -23.03 -24.05 25.72
N TRP A 532 -22.58 -25.19 25.17
CA TRP A 532 -23.01 -25.73 23.89
C TRP A 532 -24.33 -26.52 23.99
N TYR A 533 -25.07 -26.56 22.88
CA TYR A 533 -26.30 -27.32 22.67
C TYR A 533 -26.36 -27.89 21.25
N ALA A 534 -26.85 -29.11 21.10
CA ALA A 534 -27.29 -29.67 19.82
C ALA A 534 -28.57 -28.98 19.29
N LEU A 535 -28.70 -28.89 17.97
CA LEU A 535 -29.91 -28.42 17.28
C LEU A 535 -30.71 -29.63 16.79
N GLY A 536 -31.54 -30.21 17.66
CA GLY A 536 -32.27 -31.44 17.35
C GLY A 536 -31.32 -32.60 17.05
N ASP A 537 -31.63 -33.41 16.04
CA ASP A 537 -30.77 -34.50 15.56
C ASP A 537 -29.67 -34.02 14.57
N GLY A 538 -29.35 -32.72 14.53
CA GLY A 538 -28.25 -32.17 13.73
C GLY A 538 -28.43 -32.24 12.21
N LEU A 539 -27.29 -32.28 11.49
CA LEU A 539 -27.19 -32.39 10.03
C LEU A 539 -26.40 -33.66 9.65
N ALA A 540 -26.78 -34.31 8.54
CA ALA A 540 -26.10 -35.51 8.04
C ALA A 540 -25.51 -35.28 6.63
N GLY A 541 -24.18 -35.29 6.55
CA GLY A 541 -23.40 -35.00 5.35
C GLY A 541 -21.98 -35.56 5.40
N TRP A 542 -21.20 -35.34 4.34
CA TRP A 542 -19.79 -35.75 4.30
C TRP A 542 -18.91 -34.76 5.07
N GLU A 543 -19.08 -33.47 4.82
CA GLU A 543 -18.22 -32.37 5.33
C GLU A 543 -19.05 -31.27 6.03
N GLY A 544 -20.29 -31.59 6.44
CA GLY A 544 -21.17 -30.66 7.15
C GLY A 544 -21.63 -29.42 6.36
N PRO A 545 -22.02 -28.34 7.08
CA PRO A 545 -22.35 -27.04 6.51
C PRO A 545 -21.08 -26.19 6.27
N TYR A 546 -20.99 -25.54 5.11
CA TYR A 546 -19.95 -24.54 4.78
C TYR A 546 -20.44 -23.10 4.93
N ALA A 547 -21.76 -22.88 5.10
CA ALA A 547 -22.35 -21.57 5.29
C ALA A 547 -23.46 -21.60 6.33
N LEU A 548 -23.46 -20.60 7.22
CA LEU A 548 -24.52 -20.33 8.18
C LEU A 548 -25.00 -18.88 8.02
N ALA A 549 -26.29 -18.65 8.10
CA ALA A 549 -26.87 -17.30 8.12
C ALA A 549 -28.12 -17.26 9.00
N VAL A 550 -28.37 -16.13 9.66
CA VAL A 550 -29.54 -15.93 10.53
C VAL A 550 -30.47 -14.90 9.88
N ASP A 551 -31.79 -15.18 9.85
CA ASP A 551 -32.78 -14.22 9.36
C ASP A 551 -33.23 -13.23 10.44
N GLY A 552 -33.96 -12.17 10.04
CA GLY A 552 -34.43 -11.12 10.96
C GLY A 552 -35.46 -11.57 12.03
N ALA A 553 -35.74 -12.87 12.13
CA ALA A 553 -36.55 -13.47 13.19
C ALA A 553 -35.76 -14.56 13.97
N ASP A 554 -34.42 -14.47 13.97
CA ASP A 554 -33.47 -15.38 14.61
C ASP A 554 -33.59 -16.85 14.16
N ASN A 555 -34.10 -17.11 12.95
CA ASN A 555 -34.05 -18.45 12.38
C ASN A 555 -32.68 -18.68 11.71
N LEU A 556 -32.04 -19.80 12.01
CA LEU A 556 -30.78 -20.20 11.39
C LEU A 556 -31.03 -20.92 10.07
N TYR A 557 -30.24 -20.62 9.05
CA TYR A 557 -30.17 -21.37 7.80
C TYR A 557 -28.76 -21.94 7.67
N ALA A 558 -28.68 -23.23 7.37
CA ALA A 558 -27.43 -23.94 7.15
C ALA A 558 -27.36 -24.42 5.71
N GLY A 559 -26.22 -24.22 5.05
CA GLY A 559 -25.94 -24.69 3.70
C GLY A 559 -24.60 -25.39 3.61
N GLY A 560 -24.48 -26.43 2.79
CA GLY A 560 -23.21 -27.17 2.63
C GLY A 560 -23.36 -28.50 1.90
N SER A 561 -22.53 -29.48 2.27
CA SER A 561 -22.49 -30.81 1.63
C SER A 561 -23.59 -31.77 2.09
N PHE A 562 -24.28 -31.45 3.19
CA PHE A 562 -25.27 -32.32 3.84
C PHE A 562 -26.52 -32.61 3.00
N LEU A 563 -27.16 -33.76 3.24
CA LEU A 563 -28.35 -34.22 2.53
C LEU A 563 -29.59 -34.27 3.43
N GLU A 564 -29.41 -34.40 4.75
CA GLU A 564 -30.47 -34.53 5.74
C GLU A 564 -30.26 -33.54 6.90
N ALA A 565 -31.35 -33.12 7.53
CA ALA A 565 -31.38 -32.25 8.70
C ALA A 565 -32.53 -32.69 9.61
N GLY A 566 -32.26 -32.92 10.90
CA GLY A 566 -33.26 -33.45 11.85
C GLY A 566 -33.90 -34.78 11.41
N GLY A 567 -33.12 -35.68 10.81
CA GLY A 567 -33.59 -36.96 10.28
C GLY A 567 -34.51 -36.89 9.05
N ALA A 568 -34.64 -35.71 8.42
CA ALA A 568 -35.43 -35.49 7.22
C ALA A 568 -34.57 -34.97 6.05
N GLN A 569 -34.94 -35.33 4.81
CA GLN A 569 -34.21 -34.88 3.62
C GLN A 569 -34.32 -33.37 3.42
N ALA A 570 -33.18 -32.68 3.38
CA ALA A 570 -33.07 -31.22 3.22
C ALA A 570 -32.18 -30.78 2.04
N ARG A 571 -31.27 -31.62 1.55
CA ARG A 571 -30.42 -31.41 0.34
C ARG A 571 -29.75 -30.02 0.27
N HIS A 572 -28.62 -29.89 0.95
CA HIS A 572 -27.71 -28.76 0.90
C HIS A 572 -28.23 -27.42 1.44
N LEU A 573 -29.50 -27.31 1.85
CA LEU A 573 -30.04 -26.15 2.55
C LEU A 573 -31.20 -26.51 3.50
N ALA A 574 -31.04 -26.16 4.77
CA ALA A 574 -32.04 -26.37 5.81
C ALA A 574 -32.25 -25.11 6.65
N LYS A 575 -33.46 -24.95 7.20
CA LYS A 575 -33.84 -23.89 8.15
C LYS A 575 -34.15 -24.50 9.52
N TRP A 576 -33.58 -23.93 10.58
CA TRP A 576 -33.92 -24.19 11.98
C TRP A 576 -34.78 -23.04 12.53
N ASP A 577 -35.97 -23.36 13.04
CA ASP A 577 -36.94 -22.38 13.56
C ASP A 577 -36.80 -22.10 15.08
N GLY A 578 -35.73 -22.61 15.70
CA GLY A 578 -35.55 -22.63 17.16
C GLY A 578 -35.93 -23.98 17.81
N ALA A 579 -36.68 -24.85 17.12
CA ALA A 579 -37.10 -26.16 17.62
C ALA A 579 -37.02 -27.31 16.61
N HIS A 580 -37.12 -27.04 15.30
CA HIS A 580 -37.14 -28.06 14.25
C HIS A 580 -36.34 -27.65 13.01
N TRP A 581 -35.73 -28.64 12.36
CA TRP A 581 -35.17 -28.51 11.02
C TRP A 581 -36.26 -28.66 9.95
N THR A 582 -36.19 -27.82 8.92
CA THR A 582 -37.10 -27.81 7.77
C THR A 582 -36.33 -27.63 6.46
N GLU A 583 -36.82 -28.27 5.41
CA GLU A 583 -36.28 -28.21 4.04
C GLU A 583 -36.66 -26.89 3.36
N VAL A 584 -35.76 -26.29 2.57
CA VAL A 584 -35.97 -24.99 1.91
C VAL A 584 -36.13 -25.11 0.38
N GLY A 585 -37.38 -25.08 -0.09
CA GLY A 585 -37.72 -24.83 -1.51
C GLY A 585 -37.48 -25.98 -2.50
N GLY A 586 -37.40 -27.21 -2.02
CA GLY A 586 -36.96 -28.41 -2.75
C GLY A 586 -35.46 -28.71 -2.66
N GLY A 587 -34.71 -28.00 -1.79
CA GLY A 587 -33.26 -28.05 -1.66
C GLY A 587 -32.48 -27.58 -2.90
N LEU A 588 -31.16 -27.75 -2.91
CA LEU A 588 -30.28 -27.40 -4.04
C LEU A 588 -29.78 -28.66 -4.76
N GLY A 589 -29.29 -28.47 -5.98
CA GLY A 589 -28.71 -29.52 -6.83
C GLY A 589 -27.19 -29.72 -6.68
N GLY A 590 -26.58 -29.18 -5.63
CA GLY A 590 -25.14 -29.16 -5.36
C GLY A 590 -24.83 -28.35 -4.10
N TYR A 591 -23.55 -28.17 -3.79
CA TYR A 591 -23.10 -27.62 -2.51
C TYR A 591 -23.36 -26.12 -2.39
N VAL A 592 -23.61 -25.66 -1.16
CA VAL A 592 -23.81 -24.26 -0.81
C VAL A 592 -22.62 -23.76 0.00
N HIS A 593 -22.02 -22.64 -0.41
CA HIS A 593 -20.83 -22.05 0.23
C HIS A 593 -21.07 -20.63 0.74
N ALA A 594 -22.14 -19.96 0.30
CA ALA A 594 -22.49 -18.62 0.77
C ALA A 594 -24.00 -18.46 0.96
N LEU A 595 -24.39 -17.87 2.09
CA LEU A 595 -25.77 -17.53 2.44
C LEU A 595 -25.83 -16.11 2.98
N ILE A 596 -26.66 -15.25 2.39
CA ILE A 596 -26.95 -13.92 2.94
C ILE A 596 -28.43 -13.55 2.72
N PHE A 597 -28.96 -12.64 3.53
CA PHE A 597 -30.29 -12.06 3.33
C PHE A 597 -30.22 -10.69 2.64
N ASN A 598 -31.24 -10.38 1.85
CA ASN A 598 -31.47 -9.01 1.38
C ASN A 598 -32.45 -8.26 2.31
N ASP A 599 -32.65 -6.96 2.06
CA ASP A 599 -33.47 -6.09 2.92
C ASP A 599 -34.98 -6.44 2.90
N ALA A 600 -35.41 -7.24 1.92
CA ALA A 600 -36.76 -7.80 1.84
C ALA A 600 -36.89 -9.15 2.59
N GLY A 601 -35.84 -9.62 3.26
CA GLY A 601 -35.79 -10.92 3.94
C GLY A 601 -35.70 -12.12 2.99
N HIS A 602 -35.37 -11.91 1.71
CA HIS A 602 -35.13 -13.02 0.78
C HIS A 602 -33.71 -13.57 0.97
N LEU A 603 -33.59 -14.90 0.97
CA LEU A 603 -32.31 -15.58 1.08
C LEU A 603 -31.64 -15.66 -0.30
N ILE A 604 -30.40 -15.18 -0.39
CA ILE A 604 -29.52 -15.32 -1.55
C ILE A 604 -28.53 -16.45 -1.23
N VAL A 605 -28.44 -17.42 -2.15
CA VAL A 605 -27.65 -18.64 -1.99
C VAL A 605 -26.60 -18.69 -3.09
N GLY A 606 -25.33 -18.84 -2.73
CA GLY A 606 -24.19 -19.08 -3.62
C GLY A 606 -23.53 -20.42 -3.33
N GLY A 607 -22.98 -21.07 -4.36
CA GLY A 607 -22.24 -22.32 -4.20
C GLY A 607 -21.83 -22.96 -5.52
N ASP A 608 -21.69 -24.28 -5.53
CA ASP A 608 -21.50 -25.09 -6.75
C ASP A 608 -22.76 -25.93 -6.99
N PHE A 609 -23.70 -25.36 -7.74
CA PHE A 609 -24.97 -26.02 -8.07
C PHE A 609 -25.54 -25.55 -9.41
N THR A 610 -26.26 -26.43 -10.10
CA THR A 610 -26.93 -26.13 -11.38
C THR A 610 -28.45 -26.02 -11.27
N ARG A 611 -29.01 -26.23 -10.06
CA ARG A 611 -30.46 -26.21 -9.78
C ARG A 611 -30.76 -25.71 -8.38
N ALA A 612 -31.84 -24.94 -8.26
CA ALA A 612 -32.49 -24.60 -7.00
C ALA A 612 -33.94 -25.13 -7.03
N GLY A 613 -34.20 -26.16 -6.21
CA GLY A 613 -35.39 -27.00 -6.32
C GLY A 613 -35.55 -27.58 -7.74
N ARG A 614 -36.56 -27.09 -8.48
CA ARG A 614 -36.80 -27.45 -9.89
C ARG A 614 -36.28 -26.42 -10.91
N LEU A 615 -35.88 -25.24 -10.46
CA LEU A 615 -35.39 -24.16 -11.30
C LEU A 615 -33.93 -24.41 -11.71
N PRO A 616 -33.57 -24.41 -13.00
CA PRO A 616 -32.17 -24.32 -13.42
C PRO A 616 -31.59 -22.99 -12.98
N ALA A 617 -30.49 -23.03 -12.21
CA ALA A 617 -29.84 -21.87 -11.63
C ALA A 617 -28.34 -22.16 -11.53
N ASN A 618 -27.50 -21.33 -12.15
CA ASN A 618 -26.06 -21.57 -12.23
C ASN A 618 -25.37 -20.84 -11.06
N ASN A 619 -25.04 -21.61 -10.02
CA ASN A 619 -24.20 -21.24 -8.87
C ASN A 619 -24.73 -20.11 -7.97
N ILE A 620 -25.86 -19.49 -8.33
CA ILE A 620 -26.54 -18.48 -7.51
C ILE A 620 -28.06 -18.49 -7.71
N ALA A 621 -28.82 -18.30 -6.62
CA ALA A 621 -30.29 -18.21 -6.64
C ALA A 621 -30.85 -17.37 -5.47
N VAL A 622 -32.08 -16.87 -5.60
CA VAL A 622 -32.82 -16.19 -4.51
C VAL A 622 -34.09 -16.96 -4.15
N TRP A 623 -34.28 -17.21 -2.86
CA TRP A 623 -35.51 -17.76 -2.26
C TRP A 623 -36.29 -16.67 -1.52
N ASN A 624 -37.55 -16.45 -1.91
CA ASN A 624 -38.43 -15.42 -1.32
C ASN A 624 -39.37 -15.95 -0.23
N GLY A 625 -39.07 -17.11 0.37
CA GLY A 625 -39.98 -17.80 1.30
C GLY A 625 -41.01 -18.72 0.63
N SER A 626 -41.18 -18.66 -0.69
CA SER A 626 -42.18 -19.48 -1.42
C SER A 626 -41.70 -20.05 -2.76
N SER A 627 -40.74 -19.39 -3.42
CA SER A 627 -40.27 -19.72 -4.76
C SER A 627 -38.82 -19.27 -4.98
N TRP A 628 -38.13 -20.02 -5.83
CA TRP A 628 -36.78 -19.69 -6.32
C TRP A 628 -36.83 -18.76 -7.53
N SER A 629 -35.81 -17.91 -7.66
CA SER A 629 -35.54 -17.08 -8.83
C SER A 629 -34.03 -17.00 -9.11
N THR A 630 -33.65 -16.66 -10.34
CA THR A 630 -32.24 -16.54 -10.78
C THR A 630 -31.80 -15.09 -10.85
N LEU A 631 -30.49 -14.85 -10.72
CA LEU A 631 -29.86 -13.54 -10.99
C LEU A 631 -29.26 -13.57 -12.39
N GLY A 632 -30.06 -13.16 -13.38
CA GLY A 632 -29.70 -13.28 -14.80
C GLY A 632 -29.46 -14.74 -15.19
N THR A 633 -28.35 -15.01 -15.88
CA THR A 633 -27.94 -16.39 -16.25
C THR A 633 -27.06 -17.07 -15.19
N GLY A 634 -26.81 -16.43 -14.05
CA GLY A 634 -25.84 -16.90 -13.04
C GLY A 634 -24.38 -16.79 -13.47
N LEU A 635 -23.53 -17.62 -12.84
CA LEU A 635 -22.07 -17.62 -12.98
C LEU A 635 -21.55 -19.00 -13.42
N ASN A 636 -20.41 -19.06 -14.11
CA ASN A 636 -19.89 -20.32 -14.69
C ASN A 636 -19.02 -21.19 -13.76
N GLY A 637 -18.82 -20.77 -12.52
CA GLY A 637 -18.07 -21.49 -11.50
C GLY A 637 -18.65 -21.25 -10.10
N GLN A 638 -18.08 -21.94 -9.11
CA GLN A 638 -18.46 -21.86 -7.70
C GLN A 638 -18.51 -20.42 -7.20
N VAL A 639 -19.53 -20.10 -6.40
CA VAL A 639 -19.60 -18.87 -5.61
C VAL A 639 -19.25 -19.20 -4.16
N SER A 640 -18.07 -18.77 -3.73
CA SER A 640 -17.50 -19.01 -2.40
C SER A 640 -17.95 -17.98 -1.37
N ALA A 641 -18.15 -16.72 -1.78
CA ALA A 641 -18.61 -15.66 -0.89
C ALA A 641 -19.63 -14.71 -1.55
N LEU A 642 -20.48 -14.12 -0.70
CA LEU A 642 -21.46 -13.10 -1.06
C LEU A 642 -21.39 -11.93 -0.08
N ALA A 643 -21.46 -10.70 -0.57
CA ALA A 643 -21.56 -9.49 0.25
C ALA A 643 -22.54 -8.49 -0.38
N ARG A 644 -23.03 -7.51 0.39
CA ARG A 644 -23.88 -6.42 -0.12
C ARG A 644 -23.38 -5.07 0.38
N ASP A 645 -23.55 -4.03 -0.44
CA ASP A 645 -23.36 -2.65 -0.02
C ASP A 645 -24.67 -2.01 0.47
N TYR A 646 -24.56 -0.77 0.95
CA TYR A 646 -25.67 0.05 1.44
C TYR A 646 -26.64 0.54 0.35
N GLU A 647 -26.28 0.45 -0.94
CA GLU A 647 -27.19 0.72 -2.05
C GLU A 647 -28.01 -0.52 -2.43
N GLY A 648 -27.62 -1.68 -1.88
CA GLY A 648 -28.27 -2.96 -2.04
C GLY A 648 -27.69 -3.81 -3.18
N ASN A 649 -26.62 -3.36 -3.83
CA ASN A 649 -25.90 -4.14 -4.83
C ASN A 649 -25.34 -5.41 -4.17
N LEU A 650 -25.27 -6.49 -4.94
CA LEU A 650 -24.76 -7.79 -4.49
C LEU A 650 -23.40 -8.07 -5.12
N TYR A 651 -22.40 -8.34 -4.31
CA TYR A 651 -21.09 -8.81 -4.76
C TYR A 651 -21.03 -10.34 -4.58
N ALA A 652 -20.53 -11.02 -5.60
CA ALA A 652 -20.26 -12.45 -5.57
C ALA A 652 -18.77 -12.71 -5.89
N ALA A 653 -18.19 -13.69 -5.21
CA ALA A 653 -16.79 -14.10 -5.40
C ALA A 653 -16.65 -15.63 -5.48
N GLY A 654 -15.60 -16.11 -6.14
CA GLY A 654 -15.26 -17.53 -6.19
C GLY A 654 -14.40 -17.91 -7.39
N GLU A 655 -14.63 -19.11 -7.92
CA GLU A 655 -13.85 -19.73 -9.01
C GLU A 655 -14.34 -19.35 -10.42
N PHE A 656 -15.37 -18.52 -10.53
CA PHE A 656 -15.97 -18.16 -11.81
C PHE A 656 -15.09 -17.21 -12.63
N THR A 657 -15.23 -17.29 -13.95
CA THR A 657 -14.56 -16.40 -14.92
C THR A 657 -15.55 -15.61 -15.78
N THR A 658 -16.85 -15.89 -15.61
CA THR A 658 -17.94 -15.15 -16.25
C THR A 658 -19.14 -15.02 -15.31
N ALA A 659 -19.79 -13.85 -15.34
CA ALA A 659 -21.03 -13.56 -14.66
C ALA A 659 -22.02 -12.96 -15.68
N GLY A 660 -23.28 -13.42 -15.69
CA GLY A 660 -24.26 -12.96 -16.68
C GLY A 660 -23.89 -13.27 -18.15
N GLY A 661 -22.97 -14.20 -18.38
CA GLY A 661 -22.40 -14.52 -19.70
C GLY A 661 -21.36 -13.52 -20.21
N GLN A 662 -20.92 -12.56 -19.39
CA GLN A 662 -19.81 -11.64 -19.69
C GLN A 662 -18.55 -12.03 -18.89
N PRO A 663 -17.33 -11.73 -19.38
CA PRO A 663 -16.09 -11.94 -18.62
C PRO A 663 -16.10 -11.17 -17.30
N ALA A 664 -15.88 -11.88 -16.19
CA ALA A 664 -15.74 -11.32 -14.86
C ALA A 664 -14.91 -12.33 -14.04
N ASN A 665 -13.64 -12.03 -13.79
CA ASN A 665 -12.72 -12.97 -13.15
C ASN A 665 -12.87 -12.89 -11.64
N HIS A 666 -13.37 -13.98 -11.04
CA HIS A 666 -13.42 -14.30 -9.60
C HIS A 666 -14.21 -13.35 -8.70
N VAL A 667 -14.62 -12.17 -9.18
CA VAL A 667 -15.48 -11.21 -8.48
C VAL A 667 -16.37 -10.43 -9.45
N ALA A 668 -17.65 -10.28 -9.11
CA ALA A 668 -18.66 -9.59 -9.91
C ALA A 668 -19.70 -8.90 -9.03
N MET A 669 -20.29 -7.81 -9.52
CA MET A 669 -21.35 -7.04 -8.87
C MET A 669 -22.67 -7.20 -9.64
N TRP A 670 -23.78 -7.36 -8.92
CA TRP A 670 -25.14 -7.37 -9.43
C TRP A 670 -25.91 -6.13 -8.94
N ASP A 671 -26.37 -5.31 -9.87
CA ASP A 671 -27.03 -4.01 -9.62
C ASP A 671 -28.56 -4.10 -9.41
N GLY A 672 -29.08 -5.33 -9.28
CA GLY A 672 -30.53 -5.61 -9.30
C GLY A 672 -31.07 -6.07 -10.66
N ALA A 673 -30.34 -5.85 -11.76
CA ALA A 673 -30.77 -6.18 -13.11
C ALA A 673 -29.72 -6.89 -13.99
N ALA A 674 -28.44 -6.63 -13.79
CA ALA A 674 -27.32 -7.17 -14.57
C ALA A 674 -26.07 -7.44 -13.72
N TRP A 675 -25.23 -8.36 -14.20
CA TRP A 675 -23.89 -8.61 -13.66
C TRP A 675 -22.86 -7.70 -14.33
N HIS A 676 -21.95 -7.15 -13.53
CA HIS A 676 -20.86 -6.28 -13.93
C HIS A 676 -19.52 -6.78 -13.40
N ALA A 677 -18.47 -6.67 -14.20
CA ALA A 677 -17.11 -7.01 -13.79
C ALA A 677 -16.44 -5.85 -13.03
N LEU A 678 -15.65 -6.16 -12.00
CA LEU A 678 -14.85 -5.19 -11.26
C LEU A 678 -13.48 -5.03 -11.96
N GLY A 679 -13.45 -4.24 -13.02
CA GLY A 679 -12.26 -4.06 -13.85
C GLY A 679 -11.80 -5.38 -14.48
N ALA A 680 -10.54 -5.76 -14.24
CA ALA A 680 -9.98 -7.04 -14.70
C ALA A 680 -10.25 -8.23 -13.76
N GLY A 681 -10.86 -8.00 -12.59
CA GLY A 681 -10.94 -8.98 -11.50
C GLY A 681 -9.59 -9.26 -10.84
N THR A 682 -9.47 -10.43 -10.22
CA THR A 682 -8.20 -10.99 -9.69
C THR A 682 -7.58 -12.00 -10.66
N ASP A 683 -6.34 -12.43 -10.40
CA ASP A 683 -5.64 -13.46 -11.21
C ASP A 683 -5.78 -14.91 -10.70
N ASP A 684 -6.44 -15.09 -9.55
CA ASP A 684 -6.83 -16.37 -8.96
C ASP A 684 -8.08 -16.18 -8.09
N ALA A 685 -8.57 -17.26 -7.49
CA ALA A 685 -9.81 -17.33 -6.71
C ALA A 685 -9.91 -16.33 -5.54
N VAL A 686 -11.13 -15.86 -5.31
CA VAL A 686 -11.52 -15.04 -4.14
C VAL A 686 -12.42 -15.89 -3.24
N GLU A 687 -12.00 -16.11 -2.00
CA GLU A 687 -12.72 -16.92 -1.01
C GLU A 687 -13.57 -16.06 -0.05
N ALA A 688 -13.17 -14.80 0.19
CA ALA A 688 -13.82 -13.90 1.15
C ALA A 688 -14.14 -12.52 0.56
N LEU A 689 -15.29 -11.96 0.93
CA LEU A 689 -15.72 -10.61 0.60
C LEU A 689 -16.24 -9.89 1.84
N ILE A 690 -15.98 -8.59 1.96
CA ILE A 690 -16.70 -7.71 2.87
C ILE A 690 -16.75 -6.29 2.30
N VAL A 691 -17.89 -5.60 2.46
CA VAL A 691 -18.00 -4.17 2.19
C VAL A 691 -17.76 -3.44 3.51
N ASP A 692 -16.87 -2.46 3.50
CA ASP A 692 -16.52 -1.72 4.71
C ASP A 692 -17.49 -0.55 5.00
N SER A 693 -17.27 0.13 6.13
CA SER A 693 -18.09 1.26 6.58
C SER A 693 -17.95 2.51 5.69
N GLN A 694 -17.06 2.49 4.69
CA GLN A 694 -16.81 3.55 3.71
C GLN A 694 -17.44 3.20 2.35
N GLY A 695 -17.85 1.93 2.15
CA GLY A 695 -18.39 1.41 0.90
C GLY A 695 -17.36 0.78 -0.02
N ASP A 696 -16.13 0.58 0.46
CA ASP A 696 -15.10 -0.13 -0.29
C ASP A 696 -15.28 -1.64 -0.12
N LEU A 697 -15.08 -2.39 -1.19
CA LEU A 697 -15.09 -3.85 -1.17
C LEU A 697 -13.67 -4.37 -0.89
N LEU A 698 -13.47 -5.00 0.26
CA LEU A 698 -12.28 -5.82 0.52
C LEU A 698 -12.54 -7.24 0.03
N VAL A 699 -11.54 -7.80 -0.66
CA VAL A 699 -11.57 -9.17 -1.18
C VAL A 699 -10.35 -9.93 -0.67
N GLY A 700 -10.53 -11.21 -0.34
CA GLY A 700 -9.50 -12.10 0.18
C GLY A 700 -9.53 -13.45 -0.52
N GLY A 701 -8.38 -14.08 -0.75
CA GLY A 701 -8.31 -15.37 -1.47
C GLY A 701 -6.91 -15.74 -1.88
N TRP A 702 -6.78 -16.56 -2.93
CA TRP A 702 -5.51 -17.17 -3.38
C TRP A 702 -4.69 -16.31 -4.36
N PHE A 703 -5.26 -15.19 -4.82
CA PHE A 703 -4.69 -14.34 -5.87
C PHE A 703 -3.40 -13.62 -5.48
N TYR A 704 -2.63 -13.26 -6.51
CA TYR A 704 -1.41 -12.46 -6.40
C TYR A 704 -1.56 -11.06 -7.01
N LYS A 705 -2.63 -10.83 -7.79
CA LYS A 705 -2.96 -9.55 -8.43
C LYS A 705 -4.44 -9.26 -8.39
N ALA A 706 -4.75 -7.96 -8.34
CA ALA A 706 -6.08 -7.41 -8.51
C ALA A 706 -6.03 -6.24 -9.51
N GLY A 707 -6.93 -6.22 -10.49
CA GLY A 707 -6.92 -5.22 -11.56
C GLY A 707 -5.67 -5.25 -12.46
N GLY A 708 -4.89 -6.34 -12.42
CA GLY A 708 -3.59 -6.48 -13.07
C GLY A 708 -2.38 -5.98 -12.25
N ASN A 709 -2.61 -5.35 -11.09
CA ASN A 709 -1.56 -4.86 -10.20
C ASN A 709 -1.23 -5.89 -9.12
N PRO A 710 0.03 -6.00 -8.63
CA PRO A 710 0.38 -6.88 -7.51
C PRO A 710 -0.43 -6.52 -6.26
N SER A 711 -1.10 -7.52 -5.70
CA SER A 711 -1.96 -7.44 -4.52
C SER A 711 -2.11 -8.88 -4.02
N THR A 712 -1.28 -9.32 -3.08
CA THR A 712 -1.21 -10.74 -2.68
C THR A 712 -2.24 -11.04 -1.59
N TYR A 713 -3.06 -12.07 -1.77
CA TYR A 713 -4.07 -12.60 -0.84
C TYR A 713 -5.18 -11.65 -0.35
N VAL A 714 -5.02 -10.34 -0.51
CA VAL A 714 -6.00 -9.31 -0.13
C VAL A 714 -5.90 -8.11 -1.07
N ALA A 715 -7.04 -7.56 -1.48
CA ALA A 715 -7.15 -6.37 -2.31
C ALA A 715 -8.36 -5.52 -1.89
N LYS A 716 -8.36 -4.22 -2.25
CA LYS A 716 -9.48 -3.30 -2.04
C LYS A 716 -9.95 -2.69 -3.35
N TRP A 717 -11.23 -2.78 -3.63
CA TRP A 717 -11.91 -2.09 -4.72
C TRP A 717 -12.71 -0.91 -4.16
N SER A 718 -12.37 0.30 -4.59
CA SER A 718 -13.09 1.52 -4.21
C SER A 718 -13.94 2.01 -5.37
N SER A 719 -15.18 2.43 -5.10
CA SER A 719 -15.99 3.13 -6.10
C SER A 719 -15.38 4.51 -6.37
N VAL A 720 -15.23 4.87 -7.64
CA VAL A 720 -14.80 6.22 -8.03
C VAL A 720 -16.01 7.12 -7.93
N SER A 721 -16.24 7.68 -6.75
CA SER A 721 -17.10 8.84 -6.61
C SER A 721 -16.63 9.94 -7.58
N PRO A 722 -17.53 10.54 -8.40
CA PRO A 722 -17.19 11.73 -9.15
C PRO A 722 -16.92 12.88 -8.17
N LEU A 723 -15.63 13.13 -7.92
CA LEU A 723 -15.12 14.25 -7.11
C LEU A 723 -15.70 15.62 -7.54
N PRO A 724 -15.74 16.60 -6.63
CA PRO A 724 -16.10 16.56 -5.21
C PRO A 724 -17.47 17.23 -4.99
N THR A 725 -17.93 17.32 -3.74
CA THR A 725 -19.06 18.19 -3.39
C THR A 725 -18.83 19.60 -3.90
N ALA A 726 -19.79 20.10 -4.69
CA ALA A 726 -19.69 21.40 -5.34
C ALA A 726 -19.39 22.50 -4.31
N THR A 727 -18.36 23.31 -4.56
CA THR A 727 -18.11 24.53 -3.81
C THR A 727 -19.40 25.32 -3.75
N PRO A 728 -19.95 25.65 -2.56
CA PRO A 728 -21.22 26.34 -2.47
C PRO A 728 -21.09 27.66 -3.23
N THR A 729 -21.89 27.82 -4.28
CA THR A 729 -21.92 29.05 -5.06
C THR A 729 -22.22 30.20 -4.08
N PRO A 730 -21.37 31.23 -3.97
CA PRO A 730 -21.56 32.26 -2.97
C PRO A 730 -22.91 32.94 -3.20
N THR A 731 -23.84 32.74 -2.26
CA THR A 731 -25.16 33.36 -2.28
C THR A 731 -24.97 34.87 -2.35
N PRO A 732 -25.56 35.58 -3.33
CA PRO A 732 -25.36 37.01 -3.45
C PRO A 732 -25.87 37.69 -2.17
N ARG A 733 -24.94 38.34 -1.46
CA ARG A 733 -25.21 39.06 -0.21
C ARG A 733 -26.34 40.08 -0.46
N PRO A 734 -27.45 40.04 0.30
CA PRO A 734 -28.51 41.03 0.13
C PRO A 734 -27.95 42.43 0.37
N THR A 735 -28.20 43.34 -0.58
CA THR A 735 -27.79 44.74 -0.47
C THR A 735 -28.57 45.38 0.69
N PRO A 736 -27.92 46.03 1.67
CA PRO A 736 -28.63 46.64 2.79
C PRO A 736 -29.43 47.85 2.29
N THR A 737 -30.76 47.73 2.29
CA THR A 737 -31.66 48.86 2.06
C THR A 737 -31.58 49.84 3.23
N LEU A 738 -31.10 51.06 2.95
CA LEU A 738 -31.05 52.15 3.91
C LEU A 738 -32.46 52.73 4.14
N THR A 739 -33.06 52.46 5.30
CA THR A 739 -34.19 53.24 5.82
C THR A 739 -33.67 54.35 6.75
N PRO A 740 -33.97 55.63 6.52
CA PRO A 740 -33.50 56.72 7.37
C PRO A 740 -34.39 56.90 8.61
N THR A 741 -33.78 56.93 9.79
CA THR A 741 -34.39 57.48 11.02
C THR A 741 -33.65 58.76 11.45
N PRO A 742 -34.36 59.83 11.86
CA PRO A 742 -33.75 61.12 12.20
C PRO A 742 -33.13 61.14 13.59
N ALA A 743 -32.27 62.14 13.82
CA ALA A 743 -31.33 62.21 14.94
C ALA A 743 -31.91 62.71 16.28
N SER A 744 -31.23 62.36 17.38
CA SER A 744 -31.07 63.24 18.54
C SER A 744 -29.83 62.89 19.40
N ASP A 745 -28.95 63.88 19.52
CA ASP A 745 -28.09 64.24 20.68
C ASP A 745 -27.08 63.27 21.36
N ARG A 746 -25.80 63.73 21.37
CA ARG A 746 -24.89 63.93 22.56
C ARG A 746 -24.50 62.68 23.40
N ILE A 747 -23.24 62.43 23.80
CA ILE A 747 -22.01 63.23 24.00
C ILE A 747 -20.77 62.27 23.93
N PRO A 748 -19.55 62.74 23.59
CA PRO A 748 -18.36 61.88 23.51
C PRO A 748 -17.69 61.59 24.87
N VAL A 749 -17.09 60.40 25.01
CA VAL A 749 -16.09 60.09 26.06
C VAL A 749 -14.84 59.50 25.37
N TRP A 750 -13.67 59.88 25.87
CA TRP A 750 -12.37 59.62 25.25
C TRP A 750 -11.77 58.23 25.58
N MET A 751 -10.88 57.81 24.67
CA MET A 751 -9.75 56.87 24.82
C MET A 751 -8.98 56.99 26.16
N PRO A 752 -8.16 55.99 26.60
CA PRO A 752 -7.23 55.26 25.72
C PRO A 752 -6.90 53.77 25.98
N LEU A 753 -6.46 53.15 24.87
CA LEU A 753 -5.27 52.31 24.70
C LEU A 753 -4.43 52.00 25.97
N ILE A 754 -4.22 50.70 26.24
CA ILE A 754 -3.04 50.20 26.96
C ILE A 754 -2.38 49.10 26.12
N VAL A 755 -1.08 49.26 25.89
CA VAL A 755 -0.18 48.25 25.32
C VAL A 755 0.81 47.83 26.41
N LYS A 756 0.96 46.51 26.59
CA LYS A 756 2.10 45.72 27.12
C LYS A 756 1.56 44.37 27.63
N GLN A 757 2.28 43.26 27.52
CA GLN A 757 3.68 43.09 27.11
C GLN A 757 3.85 41.85 26.23
#